data_AF-A0A7T0NYG3-F1
#
_entry.id   AF-A0A7T0NYG3-F1
#
_cell.length_a   1.000
_cell.length_b   1.000
_cell.length_c   1.000
_cell.angle_alpha   90.00
_cell.angle_beta   90.00
_cell.angle_gamma   90.00
#
_symmetry.space_group_name_H-M   'P 1'
#
loop_
_entity.id
_entity.type
_entity.pdbx_description
1 polymer ?
#
loop_
_entity_poly.entity_id
_entity_poly.type
_entity_poly.pdbx_seq_one_letter_code
_entity_poly.pdbx_strand_id
1 'polypeptide(L)'
;MSGQTIKYLELVDVDSLRTLMDSLSQVIGIANAIIDTDGVVITSSGWQDTCVKFHRVNPQTCINCIESDTSLVKSMLKGEDFAIYNCLNGLVDTAMPIVVDGQHVANVFTGQCFTEPPDFEFFRGQARQYGFDEVDYLDAIAKVPVLSRQRIEIITQVYAQIARMLASSGLVRLREKQATAELAKLNNELTRRVRDRTRELSDKNLQLQQEKQALADSEARLAALFENMSSGVAVYKPCEDGRNFMFTEFNQAAERIEKISRHQLIGKKLDEIFPNIDAFGLPEVLRRVAKTGQAESFPVSFYQDGRIQGWRDNYIYPLPSGEIVAIYDDVTERKQAEQALRDSEANLKAFFDYSPIGINVLDRNGKVLAVNRAAREMFGVAPDDPLERYCLFDDPAVLPETKAALRQGLSASEERFIDFQQIKRNRLYETYKSSDSRIFIHLAFSPCFTQNQELAGYIASIIDITERKQAEKKMQLTQFSVDCAIECIYWITADARFQFVNNTACQFLGYSREQLLTRTVMDIDPGFSREAWRNHWQQVKQRGSLQFESVHRTREGCEIPVEIAANYIVFDDCEYHCAFVRDIRERKTLLAELEHQAHFDYLTGIANRRHFMEQGEMELARAQRYGNSLSIFMLDIDHFKKINDSFGHAVGDKVLQKMGCIFAQTLREVDIPGRLGGEEFAVLLPETNSSKALEVAERLRNFVANTTIPLEAGVSLQFTICIGVATLREKISNIDSLLNLADKALYQAKDSGRNKVCGLEEYQLFRL
;
A
#
# COMPACT_ATOMS: atom_id res chain seq x y z
N MET A 1 -7.29 21.50 11.83
CA MET A 1 -7.83 22.86 11.59
C MET A 1 -9.26 22.71 11.09
N SER A 2 -10.21 23.50 11.58
CA SER A 2 -11.62 23.45 11.14
C SER A 2 -12.01 24.76 10.46
N GLY A 3 -12.49 24.70 9.21
CA GLY A 3 -13.16 25.82 8.55
C GLY A 3 -12.45 26.52 7.38
N GLN A 4 -11.38 25.94 6.80
CA GLN A 4 -10.82 26.47 5.56
C GLN A 4 -11.44 25.77 4.35
N THR A 5 -12.30 26.48 3.63
CA THR A 5 -12.97 26.02 2.40
C THR A 5 -11.92 25.77 1.31
N ILE A 6 -11.75 24.51 0.93
CA ILE A 6 -10.75 24.11 -0.08
C ILE A 6 -11.21 24.61 -1.45
N LYS A 7 -10.38 25.37 -2.16
CA LYS A 7 -10.68 25.82 -3.53
C LYS A 7 -10.27 24.76 -4.56
N TYR A 8 -11.08 24.55 -5.60
CA TYR A 8 -10.79 23.56 -6.65
C TYR A 8 -9.42 23.76 -7.32
N LEU A 9 -9.01 25.02 -7.51
CA LEU A 9 -7.68 25.44 -7.97
C LEU A 9 -6.49 24.93 -7.13
N GLU A 10 -6.70 24.57 -5.86
CA GLU A 10 -5.66 24.00 -4.98
C GLU A 10 -5.52 22.48 -5.15
N LEU A 11 -6.47 21.85 -5.85
CA LEU A 11 -6.59 20.41 -6.02
C LEU A 11 -6.14 19.92 -7.40
N VAL A 12 -6.18 20.77 -8.43
CA VAL A 12 -5.90 20.37 -9.81
C VAL A 12 -4.88 21.29 -10.47
N ASP A 13 -4.06 20.71 -11.35
CA ASP A 13 -3.27 21.49 -12.30
C ASP A 13 -4.20 22.01 -13.41
N VAL A 14 -4.33 23.34 -13.50
CA VAL A 14 -5.22 24.03 -14.43
C VAL A 14 -4.79 23.82 -15.88
N ASP A 15 -3.50 23.72 -16.17
CA ASP A 15 -3.02 23.59 -17.56
C ASP A 15 -3.21 22.16 -18.09
N SER A 16 -2.93 21.15 -17.25
CA SER A 16 -3.31 19.75 -17.54
C SER A 16 -4.84 19.59 -17.69
N LEU A 17 -5.62 20.22 -16.82
CA LEU A 17 -7.08 20.19 -16.88
C LEU A 17 -7.62 20.89 -18.13
N ARG A 18 -7.08 22.04 -18.52
CA ARG A 18 -7.43 22.74 -19.77
C ARG A 18 -7.14 21.86 -20.98
N THR A 19 -5.95 21.25 -21.04
CA THR A 19 -5.56 20.34 -22.14
C THR A 19 -6.52 19.15 -22.27
N LEU A 20 -6.95 18.57 -21.14
CA LEU A 20 -7.96 17.51 -21.11
C LEU A 20 -9.33 18.00 -21.60
N MET A 21 -9.76 19.18 -21.14
CA MET A 21 -11.03 19.79 -21.53
C MET A 21 -11.05 20.21 -23.01
N ASP A 22 -9.93 20.66 -23.57
CA ASP A 22 -9.74 20.91 -25.00
C ASP A 22 -9.88 19.61 -25.82
N SER A 23 -9.20 18.54 -25.38
CA SER A 23 -9.27 17.23 -26.03
C SER A 23 -10.69 16.66 -25.99
N LEU A 24 -11.36 16.73 -24.83
CA LEU A 24 -12.75 16.29 -24.68
C LEU A 24 -13.72 17.19 -25.48
N SER A 25 -13.47 18.49 -25.57
CA SER A 25 -14.28 19.40 -26.38
C SER A 25 -14.20 19.06 -27.86
N GLN A 26 -13.02 18.72 -28.37
CA GLN A 26 -12.83 18.33 -29.79
C GLN A 26 -13.53 17.00 -30.12
N VAL A 27 -13.56 16.05 -29.18
CA VAL A 27 -14.22 14.74 -29.38
C VAL A 27 -15.74 14.82 -29.20
N ILE A 28 -16.21 15.58 -28.22
CA ILE A 28 -17.64 15.65 -27.86
C ILE A 28 -18.39 16.73 -28.66
N GLY A 29 -17.69 17.79 -29.06
CA GLY A 29 -18.23 18.91 -29.85
C GLY A 29 -19.05 19.92 -29.04
N ILE A 30 -18.77 20.09 -27.74
CA ILE A 30 -19.55 20.95 -26.82
C ILE A 30 -18.66 21.87 -26.01
N ALA A 31 -19.08 23.13 -25.87
CA ALA A 31 -18.45 24.10 -24.99
C ALA A 31 -18.52 23.65 -23.53
N ASN A 32 -17.39 23.64 -22.84
CA ASN A 32 -17.31 23.23 -21.46
C ASN A 32 -16.43 24.20 -20.64
N ALA A 33 -16.74 24.34 -19.36
CA ALA A 33 -16.01 25.18 -18.43
C ALA A 33 -16.06 24.60 -17.03
N ILE A 34 -15.07 24.95 -16.21
CA ILE A 34 -15.12 24.75 -14.77
C ILE A 34 -15.08 26.12 -14.12
N ILE A 35 -16.07 26.38 -13.27
CA ILE A 35 -16.31 27.65 -12.60
C ILE A 35 -16.29 27.40 -11.10
N ASP A 36 -15.58 28.21 -10.32
CA ASP A 36 -15.55 28.05 -8.86
C ASP A 36 -16.90 28.39 -8.20
N THR A 37 -16.99 28.22 -6.88
CA THR A 37 -18.21 28.55 -6.12
C THR A 37 -18.51 30.04 -6.07
N ASP A 38 -17.53 30.90 -6.37
CA ASP A 38 -17.64 32.35 -6.35
C ASP A 38 -18.04 32.91 -7.74
N GLY A 39 -18.16 32.04 -8.76
CA GLY A 39 -18.52 32.39 -10.13
C GLY A 39 -17.33 32.70 -11.05
N VAL A 40 -16.10 32.44 -10.60
CA VAL A 40 -14.87 32.68 -11.39
C VAL A 40 -14.60 31.49 -12.31
N VAL A 41 -14.47 31.73 -13.61
CA VAL A 41 -14.07 30.70 -14.58
C VAL A 41 -12.62 30.29 -14.32
N ILE A 42 -12.42 29.04 -13.89
CA ILE A 42 -11.10 28.44 -13.67
C ILE A 42 -10.46 28.07 -15.02
N THR A 43 -11.26 27.49 -15.91
CA THR A 43 -10.86 27.12 -17.26
C THR A 43 -12.08 26.91 -18.13
N SER A 44 -11.94 27.11 -19.44
CA SER A 44 -12.98 26.95 -20.44
C SER A 44 -12.41 26.45 -21.76
N SER A 45 -13.24 25.73 -22.52
CA SER A 45 -12.90 25.18 -23.83
C SER A 45 -14.13 25.11 -24.74
N GLY A 46 -13.89 25.11 -26.06
CA GLY A 46 -14.94 24.85 -27.06
C GLY A 46 -16.04 25.90 -27.16
N TRP A 47 -15.83 27.10 -26.63
CA TRP A 47 -16.84 28.17 -26.66
C TRP A 47 -17.19 28.54 -28.10
N GLN A 48 -18.50 28.63 -28.38
CA GLN A 48 -19.03 28.81 -29.72
C GLN A 48 -18.87 30.24 -30.21
N ASP A 49 -18.62 30.39 -31.51
CA ASP A 49 -18.47 31.68 -32.19
C ASP A 49 -19.65 32.63 -31.91
N THR A 50 -20.88 32.11 -31.87
CA THR A 50 -22.08 32.88 -31.51
C THR A 50 -21.93 33.58 -30.16
N CYS A 51 -21.46 32.86 -29.13
CA CYS A 51 -21.31 33.41 -27.79
C CYS A 51 -20.08 34.32 -27.67
N VAL A 52 -18.97 33.95 -28.31
CA VAL A 52 -17.67 34.66 -28.16
C VAL A 52 -17.57 35.90 -29.04
N LYS A 53 -18.11 35.88 -30.26
CA LYS A 53 -18.00 36.99 -31.24
C LYS A 53 -19.18 37.96 -31.18
N PHE A 54 -20.36 37.50 -30.75
CA PHE A 54 -21.58 38.31 -30.73
C PHE A 54 -22.13 38.53 -29.32
N HIS A 55 -22.58 37.47 -28.63
CA HIS A 55 -23.34 37.63 -27.38
C HIS A 55 -22.55 38.29 -26.26
N ARG A 56 -21.32 37.83 -25.98
CA ARG A 56 -20.48 38.39 -24.90
C ARG A 56 -19.75 39.68 -25.30
N VAL A 57 -19.77 40.07 -26.59
CA VAL A 57 -19.14 41.30 -27.09
C VAL A 57 -20.10 42.49 -27.04
N ASN A 58 -21.38 42.29 -27.37
CA ASN A 58 -22.38 43.36 -27.26
C ASN A 58 -22.84 43.51 -25.79
N PRO A 59 -22.78 44.72 -25.20
CA PRO A 59 -23.10 44.93 -23.79
C PRO A 59 -24.50 44.44 -23.37
N GLN A 60 -25.49 44.54 -24.25
CA GLN A 60 -26.88 44.24 -23.92
C GLN A 60 -27.14 42.71 -23.91
N THR A 61 -26.58 41.97 -24.86
CA THR A 61 -26.62 40.50 -24.86
C THR A 61 -25.63 39.89 -23.87
N CYS A 62 -24.59 40.62 -23.46
CA CYS A 62 -23.66 40.15 -22.44
C CYS A 62 -24.31 40.13 -21.04
N ILE A 63 -25.24 41.05 -20.75
CA ILE A 63 -26.07 40.99 -19.53
C ILE A 63 -26.87 39.68 -19.49
N ASN A 64 -27.46 39.26 -20.61
CA ASN A 64 -28.18 37.99 -20.72
C ASN A 64 -27.27 36.76 -20.49
N CYS A 65 -26.01 36.81 -20.93
CA CYS A 65 -25.02 35.75 -20.62
C CYS A 65 -24.69 35.70 -19.13
N ILE A 66 -24.45 36.86 -18.50
CA ILE A 66 -24.15 36.95 -17.06
C ILE A 66 -25.34 36.47 -16.21
N GLU A 67 -26.57 36.73 -16.67
CA GLU A 67 -27.80 36.26 -16.04
C GLU A 67 -27.91 34.73 -16.08
N SER A 68 -27.63 34.11 -17.23
CA SER A 68 -27.50 32.64 -17.39
C SER A 68 -26.45 32.04 -16.45
N ASP A 69 -25.22 32.56 -16.50
CA ASP A 69 -24.09 32.10 -15.67
C ASP A 69 -24.47 32.20 -14.17
N THR A 70 -25.07 33.32 -13.75
CA THR A 70 -25.51 33.58 -12.37
C THR A 70 -26.65 32.66 -11.92
N SER A 71 -27.60 32.37 -12.81
CA SER A 71 -28.76 31.51 -12.51
C SER A 71 -28.32 30.07 -12.24
N LEU A 72 -27.45 29.53 -13.11
CA LEU A 72 -26.85 28.21 -12.95
C LEU A 72 -26.03 28.09 -11.65
N VAL A 73 -25.13 29.05 -11.35
CA VAL A 73 -24.38 29.03 -10.07
C VAL A 73 -25.32 29.05 -8.86
N LYS A 74 -26.40 29.84 -8.89
CA LYS A 74 -27.39 29.88 -7.80
C LYS A 74 -28.13 28.55 -7.59
N SER A 75 -28.40 27.80 -8.66
CA SER A 75 -28.95 26.43 -8.56
C SER A 75 -27.97 25.48 -7.88
N MET A 76 -26.69 25.50 -8.27
CA MET A 76 -25.66 24.66 -7.64
C MET A 76 -25.49 24.98 -6.15
N LEU A 77 -25.49 26.27 -5.77
CA LEU A 77 -25.40 26.70 -4.36
C LEU A 77 -26.64 26.33 -3.50
N LYS A 78 -27.78 25.99 -4.11
CA LYS A 78 -28.95 25.42 -3.40
C LYS A 78 -28.84 23.91 -3.17
N GLY A 79 -27.82 23.25 -3.72
CA GLY A 79 -27.66 21.80 -3.66
C GLY A 79 -28.41 21.03 -4.74
N GLU A 80 -28.70 21.64 -5.90
CA GLU A 80 -29.23 20.93 -7.06
C GLU A 80 -28.10 20.12 -7.74
N ASP A 81 -28.30 18.81 -7.93
CA ASP A 81 -27.29 17.92 -8.55
C ASP A 81 -27.09 18.16 -10.05
N PHE A 82 -28.08 18.78 -10.71
CA PHE A 82 -28.05 19.16 -12.12
C PHE A 82 -28.97 20.37 -12.35
N ALA A 83 -28.52 21.34 -13.14
CA ALA A 83 -29.34 22.43 -13.62
C ALA A 83 -29.20 22.57 -15.14
N ILE A 84 -30.30 22.94 -15.80
CA ILE A 84 -30.37 23.26 -17.22
C ILE A 84 -31.06 24.62 -17.38
N TYR A 85 -30.45 25.50 -18.16
CA TYR A 85 -30.91 26.86 -18.38
C TYR A 85 -30.95 27.17 -19.88
N ASN A 86 -32.07 27.73 -20.33
CA ASN A 86 -32.19 28.30 -21.66
C ASN A 86 -31.81 29.78 -21.53
N CYS A 87 -30.62 30.16 -22.00
CA CYS A 87 -30.16 31.55 -21.85
C CYS A 87 -31.05 32.50 -22.66
N LEU A 88 -31.19 33.75 -22.21
CA LEU A 88 -32.04 34.75 -22.87
C LEU A 88 -31.55 35.14 -24.28
N ASN A 89 -30.36 34.69 -24.68
CA ASN A 89 -29.86 34.81 -26.05
C ASN A 89 -30.23 33.62 -26.95
N GLY A 90 -30.83 32.54 -26.42
CA GLY A 90 -31.45 31.45 -27.17
C GLY A 90 -30.73 30.09 -27.14
N LEU A 91 -29.57 29.97 -26.50
CA LEU A 91 -28.83 28.71 -26.37
C LEU A 91 -29.14 28.02 -25.03
N VAL A 92 -28.71 26.76 -24.90
CA VAL A 92 -28.86 25.95 -23.70
C VAL A 92 -27.51 25.74 -23.04
N ASP A 93 -27.47 26.00 -21.73
CA ASP A 93 -26.34 25.76 -20.84
C ASP A 93 -26.79 24.85 -19.68
N THR A 94 -25.89 24.02 -19.18
CA THR A 94 -26.12 23.13 -18.03
C THR A 94 -24.99 23.22 -17.02
N ALA A 95 -25.29 22.91 -15.77
CA ALA A 95 -24.31 22.84 -14.69
C ALA A 95 -24.51 21.62 -13.80
N MET A 96 -23.41 21.11 -13.24
CA MET A 96 -23.38 20.11 -12.16
C MET A 96 -22.35 20.49 -11.10
N PRO A 97 -22.61 20.23 -9.80
CA PRO A 97 -21.67 20.55 -8.74
C PRO A 97 -20.55 19.51 -8.67
N ILE A 98 -19.33 19.99 -8.49
CA ILE A 98 -18.17 19.16 -8.16
C ILE A 98 -18.08 19.13 -6.63
N VAL A 99 -18.43 17.98 -6.05
CA VAL A 99 -18.39 17.74 -4.61
C VAL A 99 -17.30 16.72 -4.29
N VAL A 100 -16.37 17.10 -3.42
CA VAL A 100 -15.25 16.27 -2.96
C VAL A 100 -15.26 16.24 -1.43
N ASP A 101 -15.24 15.04 -0.84
CA ASP A 101 -15.28 14.80 0.62
C ASP A 101 -16.41 15.57 1.34
N GLY A 102 -17.60 15.62 0.70
CA GLY A 102 -18.78 16.34 1.20
C GLY A 102 -18.76 17.86 0.99
N GLN A 103 -17.67 18.44 0.48
CA GLN A 103 -17.57 19.88 0.21
C GLN A 103 -17.81 20.18 -1.28
N HIS A 104 -18.71 21.12 -1.58
CA HIS A 104 -18.81 21.74 -2.90
C HIS A 104 -17.56 22.61 -3.15
N VAL A 105 -16.80 22.30 -4.21
CA VAL A 105 -15.49 22.93 -4.49
C VAL A 105 -15.47 23.75 -5.78
N ALA A 106 -16.29 23.39 -6.76
CA ALA A 106 -16.48 24.07 -8.04
C ALA A 106 -17.72 23.50 -8.77
N ASN A 107 -17.98 23.98 -9.97
CA ASN A 107 -19.07 23.61 -10.85
C ASN A 107 -18.53 23.23 -12.23
N VAL A 108 -19.00 22.14 -12.81
CA VAL A 108 -18.88 21.90 -14.26
C VAL A 108 -20.01 22.64 -14.95
N PHE A 109 -19.67 23.35 -16.01
CA PHE A 109 -20.60 23.93 -16.98
C PHE A 109 -20.37 23.25 -18.33
N THR A 110 -21.44 22.82 -19.00
CA THR A 110 -21.41 22.37 -20.40
C THR A 110 -22.61 22.95 -21.13
N GLY A 111 -22.46 23.37 -22.38
CA GLY A 111 -23.52 24.11 -23.03
C GLY A 111 -23.13 24.77 -24.34
N GLN A 112 -23.65 25.98 -24.53
CA GLN A 112 -23.64 26.71 -25.79
C GLN A 112 -24.08 25.80 -26.94
N CYS A 113 -25.19 25.09 -26.73
CA CYS A 113 -25.79 24.18 -27.71
C CYS A 113 -27.29 24.48 -27.86
N PHE A 114 -27.99 23.76 -28.73
CA PHE A 114 -29.44 23.72 -28.75
C PHE A 114 -29.97 22.33 -28.35
N THR A 115 -31.15 22.27 -27.75
CA THR A 115 -31.83 20.98 -27.49
C THR A 115 -32.75 20.53 -28.62
N GLU A 116 -33.12 21.46 -29.50
CA GLU A 116 -34.00 21.32 -30.66
C GLU A 116 -33.41 22.20 -31.78
N PRO A 117 -33.76 22.01 -33.08
CA PRO A 117 -33.23 22.85 -34.15
C PRO A 117 -33.50 24.36 -33.93
N PRO A 118 -32.53 25.26 -34.22
CA PRO A 118 -32.67 26.68 -33.89
C PRO A 118 -33.76 27.40 -34.70
N ASP A 119 -34.49 28.30 -34.03
CA ASP A 119 -35.40 29.24 -34.68
C ASP A 119 -34.62 30.40 -35.31
N PHE A 120 -34.35 30.28 -36.61
CA PHE A 120 -33.64 31.30 -37.38
C PHE A 120 -34.41 32.64 -37.48
N GLU A 121 -35.74 32.69 -37.29
CA GLU A 121 -36.47 33.99 -37.24
C GLU A 121 -36.20 34.71 -35.92
N PHE A 122 -36.19 34.00 -34.79
CA PHE A 122 -35.76 34.56 -33.51
C PHE A 122 -34.35 35.15 -33.60
N PHE A 123 -33.40 34.40 -34.17
CA PHE A 123 -32.02 34.88 -34.31
C PHE A 123 -31.89 36.05 -35.29
N ARG A 124 -32.69 36.08 -36.36
CA ARG A 124 -32.73 37.23 -37.28
C ARG A 124 -33.31 38.48 -36.62
N GLY A 125 -34.35 38.33 -35.79
CA GLY A 125 -34.88 39.40 -34.95
C GLY A 125 -33.83 39.92 -33.97
N GLN A 126 -33.09 39.00 -33.33
CA GLN A 126 -32.01 39.31 -32.39
C GLN A 126 -30.86 40.09 -33.06
N ALA A 127 -30.45 39.70 -34.27
CA ALA A 127 -29.43 40.41 -35.04
C ALA A 127 -29.81 41.88 -35.30
N ARG A 128 -31.05 42.11 -35.74
CA ARG A 128 -31.59 43.46 -36.01
C ARG A 128 -31.74 44.29 -34.75
N GLN A 129 -32.12 43.67 -33.63
CA GLN A 129 -32.29 44.35 -32.35
C GLN A 129 -30.96 44.86 -31.78
N TYR A 130 -29.88 44.08 -31.90
CA TYR A 130 -28.58 44.37 -31.28
C TYR A 130 -27.49 44.82 -32.26
N GLY A 131 -27.81 44.93 -33.55
CA GLY A 131 -26.89 45.43 -34.58
C GLY A 131 -25.78 44.46 -34.97
N PHE A 132 -26.05 43.15 -34.94
CA PHE A 132 -25.13 42.14 -35.47
C PHE A 132 -25.19 42.10 -37.00
N ASP A 133 -24.09 41.73 -37.66
CA ASP A 133 -24.14 41.37 -39.07
C ASP A 133 -25.01 40.11 -39.24
N GLU A 134 -26.09 40.22 -40.02
CA GLU A 134 -27.10 39.16 -40.13
C GLU A 134 -26.53 37.89 -40.81
N VAL A 135 -25.51 38.01 -41.67
CA VAL A 135 -24.92 36.87 -42.38
C VAL A 135 -23.94 36.13 -41.48
N ASP A 136 -22.96 36.84 -40.92
CA ASP A 136 -21.93 36.24 -40.06
C ASP A 136 -22.54 35.67 -38.77
N TYR A 137 -23.60 36.30 -38.24
CA TYR A 137 -24.29 35.84 -37.05
C TYR A 137 -25.10 34.56 -37.28
N LEU A 138 -25.85 34.47 -38.40
CA LEU A 138 -26.64 33.28 -38.70
C LEU A 138 -25.76 32.09 -39.14
N ASP A 139 -24.61 32.34 -39.75
CA ASP A 139 -23.58 31.32 -40.01
C ASP A 139 -22.95 30.79 -38.70
N ALA A 140 -22.69 31.66 -37.73
CA ALA A 140 -22.27 31.24 -36.39
C ALA A 140 -23.34 30.39 -35.68
N ILE A 141 -24.62 30.79 -35.74
CA ILE A 141 -25.75 30.02 -35.20
C ILE A 141 -25.88 28.64 -35.86
N ALA A 142 -25.70 28.54 -37.18
CA ALA A 142 -25.82 27.29 -37.91
C ALA A 142 -24.74 26.24 -37.54
N LYS A 143 -23.62 26.68 -36.94
CA LYS A 143 -22.52 25.82 -36.48
C LYS A 143 -22.68 25.30 -35.05
N VAL A 144 -23.62 25.85 -34.29
CA VAL A 144 -23.90 25.46 -32.90
C VAL A 144 -24.46 24.02 -32.85
N PRO A 145 -23.94 23.13 -31.98
CA PRO A 145 -24.39 21.74 -31.91
C PRO A 145 -25.84 21.60 -31.42
N VAL A 146 -26.60 20.66 -32.00
CA VAL A 146 -27.97 20.31 -31.58
C VAL A 146 -27.98 18.92 -30.92
N LEU A 147 -28.45 18.84 -29.67
CA LEU A 147 -28.25 17.69 -28.79
C LEU A 147 -29.47 17.47 -27.87
N SER A 148 -30.02 16.26 -27.80
CA SER A 148 -31.14 16.01 -26.88
C SER A 148 -30.79 16.32 -25.42
N ARG A 149 -31.77 16.75 -24.62
CA ARG A 149 -31.59 17.06 -23.18
C ARG A 149 -30.89 15.94 -22.41
N GLN A 150 -31.28 14.70 -22.66
CA GLN A 150 -30.66 13.51 -22.06
C GLN A 150 -29.18 13.37 -22.44
N ARG A 151 -28.80 13.71 -23.69
CA ARG A 151 -27.41 13.62 -24.15
C ARG A 151 -26.54 14.70 -23.51
N ILE A 152 -27.00 15.95 -23.40
CA ILE A 152 -26.23 16.99 -22.71
C ILE A 152 -26.09 16.66 -21.22
N GLU A 153 -27.15 16.20 -20.53
CA GLU A 153 -27.10 15.79 -19.12
C GLU A 153 -26.05 14.70 -18.85
N ILE A 154 -26.03 13.63 -19.67
CA ILE A 154 -25.01 12.57 -19.59
C ILE A 154 -23.60 13.15 -19.80
N ILE A 155 -23.44 14.10 -20.72
CA ILE A 155 -22.14 14.73 -20.98
C ILE A 155 -21.71 15.60 -19.79
N THR A 156 -22.60 16.42 -19.22
CA THR A 156 -22.34 17.20 -18.00
C THR A 156 -21.92 16.28 -16.86
N GLN A 157 -22.59 15.12 -16.72
CA GLN A 157 -22.27 14.10 -15.74
C GLN A 157 -20.88 13.48 -15.93
N VAL A 158 -20.48 13.15 -17.16
CA VAL A 158 -19.13 12.63 -17.46
C VAL A 158 -18.05 13.67 -17.13
N TYR A 159 -18.23 14.92 -17.55
CA TYR A 159 -17.30 16.00 -17.17
C TYR A 159 -17.24 16.19 -15.65
N ALA A 160 -18.38 16.17 -14.95
CA ALA A 160 -18.44 16.30 -13.49
C ALA A 160 -17.79 15.12 -12.77
N GLN A 161 -17.90 13.89 -13.27
CA GLN A 161 -17.20 12.72 -12.73
C GLN A 161 -15.69 12.82 -12.92
N ILE A 162 -15.22 13.20 -14.12
CA ILE A 162 -13.79 13.39 -14.41
C ILE A 162 -13.21 14.50 -13.52
N ALA A 163 -13.86 15.67 -13.49
CA ALA A 163 -13.46 16.82 -12.68
C ALA A 163 -13.42 16.51 -11.17
N ARG A 164 -14.37 15.69 -10.69
CA ARG A 164 -14.43 15.20 -9.29
C ARG A 164 -13.31 14.20 -9.00
N MET A 165 -13.02 13.27 -9.91
CA MET A 165 -11.96 12.27 -9.76
C MET A 165 -10.57 12.94 -9.68
N LEU A 166 -10.31 13.90 -10.57
CA LEU A 166 -9.07 14.70 -10.56
C LEU A 166 -8.91 15.44 -9.23
N ALA A 167 -9.93 16.18 -8.78
CA ALA A 167 -9.85 16.91 -7.51
C ALA A 167 -9.81 16.01 -6.27
N SER A 168 -10.39 14.80 -6.32
CA SER A 168 -10.28 13.81 -5.24
C SER A 168 -8.84 13.28 -5.13
N SER A 169 -8.20 12.95 -6.26
CA SER A 169 -6.77 12.60 -6.29
C SER A 169 -5.90 13.77 -5.82
N GLY A 170 -6.24 14.99 -6.25
CA GLY A 170 -5.67 16.24 -5.79
C GLY A 170 -5.72 16.43 -4.29
N LEU A 171 -6.89 16.20 -3.67
CA LEU A 171 -7.10 16.33 -2.23
C LEU A 171 -6.28 15.31 -1.45
N VAL A 172 -6.17 14.07 -1.94
CA VAL A 172 -5.29 13.05 -1.35
C VAL A 172 -3.84 13.51 -1.40
N ARG A 173 -3.34 13.99 -2.55
CA ARG A 173 -1.98 14.53 -2.69
C ARG A 173 -1.73 15.77 -1.84
N LEU A 174 -2.71 16.66 -1.71
CA LEU A 174 -2.61 17.86 -0.87
C LEU A 174 -2.54 17.49 0.61
N ARG A 175 -3.39 16.56 1.07
CA ARG A 175 -3.36 16.00 2.43
C ARG A 175 -2.06 15.25 2.70
N GLU A 176 -1.57 14.46 1.75
CA GLU A 176 -0.27 13.77 1.83
C GLU A 176 0.88 14.78 1.92
N LYS A 177 0.89 15.84 1.11
CA LYS A 177 1.91 16.90 1.15
C LYS A 177 1.87 17.69 2.46
N GLN A 178 0.68 18.01 2.96
CA GLN A 178 0.49 18.65 4.27
C GLN A 178 0.95 17.75 5.41
N ALA A 179 0.51 16.49 5.44
CA ALA A 179 0.94 15.50 6.41
C ALA A 179 2.45 15.25 6.34
N THR A 180 3.05 15.19 5.15
CA THR A 180 4.50 15.05 4.97
C THR A 180 5.25 16.30 5.44
N ALA A 181 4.71 17.51 5.25
CA ALA A 181 5.31 18.74 5.75
C ALA A 181 5.16 18.90 7.28
N GLU A 182 4.04 18.47 7.86
CA GLU A 182 3.85 18.39 9.31
C GLU A 182 4.72 17.30 9.92
N LEU A 183 4.82 16.11 9.31
CA LEU A 183 5.75 15.06 9.69
C LEU A 183 7.20 15.53 9.54
N ALA A 184 7.56 16.31 8.53
CA ALA A 184 8.91 16.86 8.39
C ALA A 184 9.20 17.92 9.48
N LYS A 185 8.24 18.79 9.82
CA LYS A 185 8.37 19.73 10.95
C LYS A 185 8.47 18.98 12.28
N LEU A 186 7.58 18.03 12.52
CA LEU A 186 7.54 17.23 13.74
C LEU A 186 8.74 16.30 13.84
N ASN A 187 9.27 15.77 12.73
CA ASN A 187 10.48 14.96 12.70
C ASN A 187 11.74 15.82 12.83
N ASN A 188 11.77 17.06 12.33
CA ASN A 188 12.85 18.01 12.61
C ASN A 188 12.83 18.46 14.08
N GLU A 189 11.65 18.72 14.64
CA GLU A 189 11.48 19.04 16.05
C GLU A 189 11.78 17.82 16.93
N LEU A 190 11.33 16.62 16.56
CA LEU A 190 11.65 15.38 17.25
C LEU A 190 13.13 15.05 17.11
N THR A 191 13.76 15.23 15.95
CA THR A 191 15.21 15.04 15.77
C THR A 191 16.00 16.06 16.57
N ARG A 192 15.52 17.30 16.70
CA ARG A 192 16.09 18.29 17.62
C ARG A 192 15.89 17.88 19.08
N ARG A 193 14.67 17.54 19.50
CA ARG A 193 14.36 17.07 20.86
C ARG A 193 15.13 15.80 21.19
N VAL A 194 15.29 14.87 20.24
CA VAL A 194 16.10 13.65 20.37
C VAL A 194 17.58 14.02 20.41
N ARG A 195 18.10 14.92 19.59
CA ARG A 195 19.50 15.37 19.70
C ARG A 195 19.78 16.06 21.05
N ASP A 196 18.90 16.97 21.46
CA ASP A 196 18.99 17.72 22.70
C ASP A 196 18.81 16.77 23.91
N ARG A 197 17.87 15.82 23.84
CA ARG A 197 17.61 14.82 24.90
C ARG A 197 18.59 13.66 24.89
N THR A 198 19.16 13.25 23.76
CA THR A 198 20.25 12.28 23.67
C THR A 198 21.54 12.92 24.15
N ARG A 199 21.75 14.22 23.93
CA ARG A 199 22.83 14.96 24.60
C ARG A 199 22.59 15.04 26.11
N GLU A 200 21.41 15.48 26.56
CA GLU A 200 21.06 15.51 27.99
C GLU A 200 21.11 14.13 28.64
N LEU A 201 20.68 13.05 27.95
CA LEU A 201 20.76 11.67 28.43
C LEU A 201 22.15 11.07 28.28
N SER A 202 23.02 11.58 27.39
CA SER A 202 24.43 11.19 27.34
C SER A 202 25.19 11.86 28.46
N ASP A 203 24.94 13.15 28.72
CA ASP A 203 25.49 13.90 29.85
C ASP A 203 24.96 13.30 31.17
N LYS A 204 23.66 12.99 31.25
CA LYS A 204 23.06 12.29 32.41
C LYS A 204 23.41 10.83 32.53
N ASN A 205 23.62 10.06 31.46
CA ASN A 205 24.15 8.69 31.60
C ASN A 205 25.62 8.74 31.97
N LEU A 206 26.42 9.67 31.45
CA LEU A 206 27.79 9.87 31.91
C LEU A 206 27.80 10.22 33.39
N GLN A 207 26.89 11.10 33.84
CA GLN A 207 26.71 11.44 35.25
C GLN A 207 26.15 10.27 36.09
N LEU A 208 25.11 9.54 35.65
CA LEU A 208 24.53 8.40 36.39
C LEU A 208 25.42 7.17 36.37
N GLN A 209 26.25 7.01 35.33
CA GLN A 209 27.28 5.98 35.28
C GLN A 209 28.44 6.39 36.17
N GLN A 210 28.78 7.68 36.28
CA GLN A 210 29.69 8.20 37.32
C GLN A 210 29.10 8.06 38.74
N GLU A 211 27.80 8.30 38.96
CA GLU A 211 27.12 8.24 40.27
C GLU A 211 26.81 6.80 40.68
N LYS A 212 26.42 5.91 39.76
CA LYS A 212 26.20 4.49 40.03
C LYS A 212 27.51 3.75 40.15
N GLN A 213 28.53 4.10 39.36
CA GLN A 213 29.89 3.66 39.63
C GLN A 213 30.32 4.18 41.00
N ALA A 214 30.13 5.47 41.32
CA ALA A 214 30.47 6.01 42.64
C ALA A 214 29.63 5.47 43.81
N LEU A 215 28.40 4.97 43.60
CA LEU A 215 27.52 4.42 44.65
C LEU A 215 27.68 2.91 44.80
N ALA A 216 27.91 2.17 43.72
CA ALA A 216 28.45 0.81 43.82
C ALA A 216 29.81 0.91 44.53
N ASP A 217 30.74 1.73 44.03
CA ASP A 217 31.97 2.15 44.70
C ASP A 217 31.74 3.09 45.92
N SER A 218 30.54 3.07 46.52
CA SER A 218 30.21 3.64 47.86
C SER A 218 29.61 2.59 48.81
N GLU A 219 28.72 1.70 48.38
CA GLU A 219 28.09 0.66 49.21
C GLU A 219 28.93 -0.62 49.21
N ALA A 220 29.33 -1.05 48.00
CA ALA A 220 30.58 -1.78 47.73
C ALA A 220 31.81 -0.86 47.90
N ARG A 221 31.74 -0.02 48.95
CA ARG A 221 32.78 0.77 49.60
C ARG A 221 32.36 1.30 51.00
N LEU A 222 31.37 0.70 51.71
CA LEU A 222 30.90 1.12 53.05
C LEU A 222 30.42 -0.02 53.95
N ALA A 223 29.38 -0.72 53.50
CA ALA A 223 28.92 -1.98 54.09
C ALA A 223 30.08 -2.97 54.03
N ALA A 224 30.65 -2.95 52.85
CA ALA A 224 31.97 -3.32 52.47
C ALA A 224 33.01 -2.90 53.55
N LEU A 225 33.13 -1.62 53.90
CA LEU A 225 33.96 -1.14 55.02
C LEU A 225 33.41 -1.43 56.46
N PHE A 226 32.83 -2.59 56.78
CA PHE A 226 32.58 -3.01 58.19
C PHE A 226 33.38 -4.28 58.64
N GLU A 227 33.70 -5.19 57.72
CA GLU A 227 34.69 -6.29 57.77
C GLU A 227 35.61 -6.27 56.52
N ASN A 228 35.43 -5.35 55.57
CA ASN A 228 36.53 -4.73 54.83
C ASN A 228 36.79 -3.33 55.49
N MET A 229 36.62 -3.16 56.82
CA MET A 229 37.42 -2.16 57.60
C MET A 229 38.53 -2.80 58.43
N SER A 230 39.74 -2.23 58.30
CA SER A 230 41.01 -2.35 59.05
C SER A 230 41.07 -3.45 60.10
N SER A 231 40.23 -3.48 61.12
CA SER A 231 39.68 -2.44 62.02
C SER A 231 38.93 -3.19 63.09
N GLY A 232 39.12 -2.94 64.38
CA GLY A 232 38.20 -3.47 65.39
C GLY A 232 36.89 -2.67 65.48
N VAL A 233 35.96 -3.16 66.29
CA VAL A 233 34.75 -2.47 66.80
C VAL A 233 34.34 -3.23 68.07
N ALA A 234 34.01 -2.53 69.16
CA ALA A 234 33.36 -3.07 70.34
C ALA A 234 32.15 -2.23 70.77
N VAL A 235 31.36 -2.73 71.71
CA VAL A 235 30.19 -2.03 72.32
C VAL A 235 30.21 -2.28 73.83
N TYR A 236 29.61 -1.38 74.63
CA TYR A 236 29.72 -1.36 76.09
C TYR A 236 28.44 -0.97 76.83
N LYS A 237 28.28 -1.50 78.05
CA LYS A 237 27.26 -1.08 79.00
C LYS A 237 27.87 -0.48 80.29
N PRO A 238 27.41 0.69 80.77
CA PRO A 238 27.86 1.25 82.04
C PRO A 238 27.40 0.40 83.23
N CYS A 239 28.29 0.16 84.20
CA CYS A 239 27.98 -0.51 85.49
C CYS A 239 28.71 0.20 86.66
N GLU A 240 28.37 -0.16 87.91
CA GLU A 240 28.87 0.52 89.13
C GLU A 240 28.61 2.04 89.06
N ASP A 241 27.35 2.41 88.81
CA ASP A 241 26.87 3.77 88.50
C ASP A 241 27.62 4.45 87.32
N GLY A 242 28.04 3.63 86.35
CA GLY A 242 28.76 4.04 85.15
C GLY A 242 30.25 4.30 85.37
N ARG A 243 30.85 3.78 86.44
CA ARG A 243 32.31 3.89 86.67
C ARG A 243 33.12 2.89 85.86
N ASN A 244 32.56 1.70 85.62
CA ASN A 244 33.19 0.67 84.82
C ASN A 244 32.30 0.27 83.64
N PHE A 245 32.90 -0.38 82.64
CA PHE A 245 32.25 -0.84 81.43
C PHE A 245 32.40 -2.33 81.29
N MET A 246 31.26 -2.99 81.11
CA MET A 246 31.21 -4.40 80.72
C MET A 246 31.09 -4.44 79.20
N PHE A 247 31.98 -5.20 78.53
CA PHE A 247 31.91 -5.41 77.09
C PHE A 247 30.59 -6.07 76.68
N THR A 248 30.04 -5.65 75.54
CA THR A 248 28.83 -6.25 74.94
C THR A 248 29.03 -6.81 73.51
N GLU A 249 29.93 -6.30 72.63
CA GLU A 249 30.16 -6.86 71.26
C GLU A 249 31.63 -6.75 70.70
N PHE A 250 31.97 -7.49 69.60
CA PHE A 250 33.29 -7.49 68.90
C PHE A 250 33.35 -8.17 67.48
N ASN A 251 34.17 -7.72 66.50
CA ASN A 251 34.23 -8.25 65.09
C ASN A 251 35.63 -8.71 64.52
N GLN A 252 35.74 -9.32 63.32
CA GLN A 252 36.85 -10.22 62.86
C GLN A 252 38.29 -9.66 62.90
N ALA A 253 38.50 -8.38 62.62
CA ALA A 253 39.83 -7.80 62.63
C ALA A 253 40.23 -7.69 64.06
N ALA A 254 39.33 -7.16 64.89
CA ALA A 254 39.51 -6.88 66.30
C ALA A 254 40.19 -8.05 67.04
N GLU A 255 39.98 -9.30 66.64
CA GLU A 255 40.72 -10.46 67.15
C GLU A 255 42.12 -10.71 66.53
N ARG A 256 42.31 -10.56 65.21
CA ARG A 256 43.65 -10.58 64.56
C ARG A 256 44.54 -9.46 65.08
N ILE A 257 43.89 -8.33 65.35
CA ILE A 257 44.37 -7.05 65.84
C ILE A 257 44.80 -7.15 67.29
N GLU A 258 43.89 -7.58 68.16
CA GLU A 258 44.14 -7.72 69.60
C GLU A 258 44.82 -9.05 69.96
N LYS A 259 45.19 -9.88 68.95
CA LYS A 259 45.84 -11.21 69.04
C LYS A 259 45.41 -12.01 70.27
N ILE A 260 44.14 -11.87 70.60
CA ILE A 260 43.46 -12.46 71.74
C ILE A 260 42.13 -12.96 71.19
N SER A 261 41.76 -14.16 71.59
CA SER A 261 40.42 -14.67 71.31
C SER A 261 39.40 -13.89 72.13
N ARG A 262 38.27 -13.49 71.51
CA ARG A 262 37.19 -12.76 72.19
C ARG A 262 36.60 -13.47 73.45
N HIS A 263 36.92 -14.74 73.64
CA HIS A 263 36.53 -15.59 74.78
C HIS A 263 37.19 -15.21 76.11
N GLN A 264 38.32 -14.52 76.10
CA GLN A 264 39.02 -14.14 77.32
C GLN A 264 38.49 -12.82 77.92
N LEU A 265 37.48 -12.15 77.30
CA LEU A 265 37.16 -10.73 77.55
C LEU A 265 35.71 -10.32 77.91
N ILE A 266 34.67 -11.09 77.55
CA ILE A 266 33.27 -10.66 77.75
C ILE A 266 32.80 -10.92 79.20
N GLY A 267 31.99 -10.02 79.78
CA GLY A 267 31.42 -10.15 81.14
C GLY A 267 32.42 -9.94 82.28
N LYS A 268 33.69 -10.25 82.00
CA LYS A 268 34.85 -9.57 82.55
C LYS A 268 34.72 -8.06 82.37
N LYS A 269 35.27 -7.32 83.32
CA LYS A 269 35.37 -5.86 83.23
C LYS A 269 36.44 -5.47 82.22
N LEU A 270 36.31 -4.28 81.64
CA LEU A 270 37.20 -3.75 80.63
C LEU A 270 38.68 -3.69 81.10
N ASP A 271 38.88 -3.34 82.36
CA ASP A 271 40.17 -3.23 83.07
C ASP A 271 40.82 -4.57 83.46
N GLU A 272 40.03 -5.61 83.76
CA GLU A 272 40.55 -6.94 84.14
C GLU A 272 41.37 -7.63 83.05
N ILE A 273 41.08 -7.36 81.77
CA ILE A 273 41.58 -8.14 80.62
C ILE A 273 42.47 -7.32 79.68
N PHE A 274 42.28 -6.01 79.67
CA PHE A 274 43.18 -5.05 79.08
C PHE A 274 43.80 -4.24 80.23
N PRO A 275 44.83 -4.76 80.92
CA PRO A 275 45.35 -4.17 82.17
C PRO A 275 45.94 -2.75 82.00
N ASN A 276 46.17 -2.31 80.76
CA ASN A 276 46.60 -0.95 80.42
C ASN A 276 45.43 -0.05 79.93
N ILE A 277 44.17 -0.49 79.99
CA ILE A 277 43.04 0.21 79.33
C ILE A 277 42.70 1.58 79.96
N ASP A 278 42.92 1.77 81.25
CA ASP A 278 42.75 3.09 81.88
C ASP A 278 43.84 4.07 81.40
N ALA A 279 45.06 3.58 81.14
CA ALA A 279 46.13 4.38 80.54
C ALA A 279 45.94 4.61 79.03
N PHE A 280 45.24 3.71 78.34
CA PHE A 280 44.75 3.90 76.98
C PHE A 280 43.70 5.01 76.93
N GLY A 281 42.77 5.06 77.89
CA GLY A 281 41.81 6.15 78.08
C GLY A 281 40.39 5.87 77.58
N LEU A 282 40.18 4.73 76.90
CA LEU A 282 38.87 4.22 76.47
C LEU A 282 37.78 4.30 77.58
N PRO A 283 38.03 3.88 78.84
CA PRO A 283 37.02 3.87 79.88
C PRO A 283 36.53 5.28 80.27
N GLU A 284 37.37 6.32 80.14
CA GLU A 284 36.94 7.69 80.42
C GLU A 284 36.02 8.25 79.32
N VAL A 285 36.33 7.96 78.05
CA VAL A 285 35.50 8.41 76.92
C VAL A 285 34.15 7.73 76.98
N LEU A 286 34.10 6.41 77.20
CA LEU A 286 32.84 5.69 77.47
C LEU A 286 32.04 6.32 78.63
N ARG A 287 32.72 6.74 79.71
CA ARG A 287 32.11 7.47 80.85
C ARG A 287 31.49 8.80 80.47
N ARG A 288 32.18 9.60 79.64
CA ARG A 288 31.69 10.90 79.18
C ARG A 288 30.53 10.72 78.20
N VAL A 289 30.68 9.85 77.21
CA VAL A 289 29.66 9.48 76.23
C VAL A 289 28.35 9.01 76.88
N ALA A 290 28.42 8.13 77.90
CA ALA A 290 27.27 7.65 78.66
C ALA A 290 26.41 8.78 79.25
N LYS A 291 27.09 9.85 79.68
CA LYS A 291 26.56 10.89 80.56
C LYS A 291 26.17 12.15 79.80
N THR A 292 26.85 12.44 78.69
CA THR A 292 26.55 13.58 77.80
C THR A 292 25.50 13.24 76.77
N GLY A 293 25.36 11.95 76.38
CA GLY A 293 24.57 11.58 75.22
C GLY A 293 25.14 12.12 73.90
N GLN A 294 26.43 12.50 73.88
CA GLN A 294 27.13 13.01 72.70
C GLN A 294 28.24 12.05 72.24
N ALA A 295 28.40 11.95 70.92
CA ALA A 295 29.47 11.21 70.29
C ALA A 295 30.84 11.81 70.61
N GLU A 296 31.82 10.97 70.93
CA GLU A 296 33.15 11.39 71.35
C GLU A 296 34.17 10.43 70.74
N SER A 297 34.88 10.88 69.70
CA SER A 297 36.02 10.12 69.19
C SER A 297 37.03 9.96 70.33
N PHE A 298 37.28 8.72 70.71
CA PHE A 298 38.44 8.36 71.49
C PHE A 298 39.60 8.31 70.48
N PRO A 299 40.55 9.28 70.51
CA PRO A 299 41.46 9.51 69.40
C PRO A 299 42.18 8.23 68.98
N VAL A 300 42.59 8.11 67.70
CA VAL A 300 43.43 7.01 67.17
C VAL A 300 44.54 6.66 68.15
N SER A 301 44.27 5.67 69.00
CA SER A 301 45.06 5.41 70.19
C SER A 301 45.80 4.12 69.97
N PHE A 302 47.11 4.17 70.19
CA PHE A 302 47.93 2.98 70.09
C PHE A 302 47.65 2.12 71.32
N TYR A 303 46.93 1.02 71.10
CA TYR A 303 46.73 0.05 72.16
C TYR A 303 47.95 -0.87 72.23
N GLN A 304 48.59 -0.91 73.40
CA GLN A 304 49.71 -1.81 73.64
C GLN A 304 49.63 -2.46 75.03
N ASP A 305 49.79 -3.78 75.04
CA ASP A 305 50.11 -4.60 76.20
C ASP A 305 51.23 -5.60 75.85
N GLY A 306 51.49 -6.60 76.69
CA GLY A 306 52.55 -7.60 76.47
C GLY A 306 52.26 -8.62 75.36
N ARG A 307 51.06 -8.63 74.78
CA ARG A 307 50.56 -9.58 73.77
C ARG A 307 50.36 -8.88 72.42
N ILE A 308 50.02 -7.60 72.45
CA ILE A 308 49.59 -6.84 71.28
C ILE A 308 50.07 -5.42 71.29
N GLN A 309 50.27 -4.93 70.07
CA GLN A 309 50.55 -3.55 69.77
C GLN A 309 49.84 -3.24 68.44
N GLY A 310 49.17 -2.10 68.35
CA GLY A 310 48.58 -1.64 67.12
C GLY A 310 47.68 -0.43 67.32
N TRP A 311 47.27 0.19 66.22
CA TRP A 311 46.39 1.37 66.26
C TRP A 311 44.98 0.98 66.65
N ARG A 312 44.20 1.83 67.29
CA ARG A 312 42.77 1.58 67.49
C ARG A 312 42.06 2.93 67.34
N ASP A 313 41.58 3.23 66.13
CA ASP A 313 40.77 4.42 65.83
C ASP A 313 39.37 4.27 66.41
N ASN A 314 39.27 4.47 67.72
CA ASN A 314 38.05 4.30 68.50
C ASN A 314 37.09 5.47 68.26
N TYR A 315 36.28 5.42 67.20
CA TYR A 315 35.12 6.28 67.13
C TYR A 315 34.01 5.77 68.07
N ILE A 316 33.82 6.50 69.17
CA ILE A 316 32.87 6.13 70.23
C ILE A 316 31.66 7.04 70.18
N TYR A 317 30.47 6.48 70.27
CA TYR A 317 29.27 7.28 70.31
C TYR A 317 28.12 6.62 71.06
N PRO A 318 27.28 7.43 71.71
CA PRO A 318 26.10 6.96 72.37
C PRO A 318 25.00 6.83 71.33
N LEU A 319 24.09 5.91 71.59
CA LEU A 319 22.82 5.85 70.90
C LEU A 319 21.77 6.61 71.74
N PRO A 320 20.71 7.16 71.14
CA PRO A 320 19.60 7.80 71.87
C PRO A 320 18.90 6.92 72.93
N SER A 321 19.26 5.63 73.00
CA SER A 321 18.83 4.65 74.01
C SER A 321 19.67 4.60 75.29
N GLY A 322 20.89 5.16 75.30
CA GLY A 322 21.81 5.14 76.45
C GLY A 322 22.89 4.06 76.46
N GLU A 323 23.05 3.30 75.37
CA GLU A 323 24.18 2.37 75.15
C GLU A 323 25.29 3.01 74.32
N ILE A 324 26.48 2.39 74.30
CA ILE A 324 27.69 3.02 73.76
C ILE A 324 28.48 2.08 72.85
N VAL A 325 28.65 2.51 71.61
CA VAL A 325 29.43 1.83 70.56
C VAL A 325 30.82 2.44 70.48
N ALA A 326 31.85 1.64 70.24
CA ALA A 326 33.22 2.05 69.93
C ALA A 326 33.72 1.30 68.68
N ILE A 327 33.53 1.87 67.50
CA ILE A 327 34.17 1.36 66.26
C ILE A 327 35.66 1.63 66.40
N TYR A 328 36.54 0.63 66.38
CA TYR A 328 37.96 0.83 66.73
C TYR A 328 38.99 0.31 65.75
N ASP A 329 39.33 1.11 64.73
CA ASP A 329 40.24 0.68 63.68
C ASP A 329 41.69 0.46 64.18
N ASP A 330 42.16 -0.78 64.43
CA ASP A 330 43.53 -1.06 63.96
C ASP A 330 43.41 -1.22 62.50
N VAL A 331 43.96 -0.25 61.83
CA VAL A 331 43.65 -0.03 60.44
C VAL A 331 44.54 -0.93 59.58
N THR A 332 44.80 -2.16 60.01
CA THR A 332 45.77 -3.10 59.43
C THR A 332 45.28 -3.97 58.27
N GLU A 333 44.32 -4.90 58.45
CA GLU A 333 44.10 -5.97 57.45
C GLU A 333 42.66 -6.30 57.10
N ARG A 334 41.70 -6.23 58.02
CA ARG A 334 40.29 -6.36 57.68
C ARG A 334 39.80 -5.20 56.78
N LYS A 335 40.59 -4.47 55.95
CA LYS A 335 40.08 -3.88 54.67
C LYS A 335 40.07 -4.95 53.57
N GLN A 336 39.70 -6.21 53.93
CA GLN A 336 39.82 -7.41 53.10
C GLN A 336 38.72 -8.51 53.25
N ALA A 337 37.70 -8.45 54.16
CA ALA A 337 36.60 -9.46 54.24
C ALA A 337 35.11 -9.08 53.91
N GLU A 338 34.49 -7.95 54.35
CA GLU A 338 33.03 -7.66 54.12
C GLU A 338 32.67 -6.90 52.86
N GLN A 339 33.57 -6.18 52.17
CA GLN A 339 33.37 -5.77 50.77
C GLN A 339 33.03 -7.04 50.04
N ALA A 340 33.97 -7.98 50.03
CA ALA A 340 33.73 -9.29 49.44
C ALA A 340 32.40 -9.95 49.86
N LEU A 341 31.97 -9.90 51.14
CA LEU A 341 30.73 -10.56 51.56
C LEU A 341 29.43 -9.78 51.30
N ARG A 342 29.28 -8.54 51.79
CA ARG A 342 28.07 -7.74 51.56
C ARG A 342 27.93 -7.35 50.09
N ASP A 343 29.04 -7.12 49.39
CA ASP A 343 29.04 -6.91 47.95
C ASP A 343 28.66 -8.21 47.25
N SER A 344 29.06 -9.40 47.73
CA SER A 344 28.62 -10.69 47.18
C SER A 344 27.10 -10.93 47.38
N GLU A 345 26.54 -10.65 48.55
CA GLU A 345 25.08 -10.80 48.77
C GLU A 345 24.28 -9.75 47.99
N ALA A 346 24.73 -8.49 47.97
CA ALA A 346 24.14 -7.44 47.15
C ALA A 346 24.27 -7.76 45.64
N ASN A 347 25.40 -8.31 45.20
CA ASN A 347 25.61 -8.76 43.83
C ASN A 347 24.72 -9.96 43.48
N LEU A 348 24.58 -10.97 44.34
CA LEU A 348 23.69 -12.12 44.09
C LEU A 348 22.22 -11.68 44.00
N LYS A 349 21.79 -10.79 44.90
CA LYS A 349 20.45 -10.19 44.82
C LYS A 349 20.30 -9.34 43.56
N ALA A 350 21.31 -8.54 43.20
CA ALA A 350 21.32 -7.76 41.97
C ALA A 350 21.34 -8.63 40.70
N PHE A 351 22.04 -9.76 40.69
CA PHE A 351 22.02 -10.72 39.59
C PHE A 351 20.64 -11.37 39.44
N PHE A 352 19.95 -11.68 40.54
CA PHE A 352 18.56 -12.15 40.50
C PHE A 352 17.63 -11.04 39.99
N ASP A 353 17.60 -9.88 40.66
CA ASP A 353 16.65 -8.78 40.42
C ASP A 353 16.88 -8.02 39.11
N TYR A 354 18.12 -7.86 38.64
CA TYR A 354 18.45 -7.21 37.36
C TYR A 354 18.75 -8.20 36.22
N SER A 355 18.49 -9.51 36.42
CA SER A 355 18.54 -10.46 35.30
C SER A 355 17.52 -10.04 34.22
N PRO A 356 17.91 -9.99 32.93
CA PRO A 356 16.99 -9.69 31.84
C PRO A 356 16.01 -10.85 31.55
N ILE A 357 16.26 -12.04 32.10
CA ILE A 357 15.33 -13.17 32.05
C ILE A 357 14.49 -13.21 33.34
N GLY A 358 13.21 -13.56 33.21
CA GLY A 358 12.36 -13.84 34.36
C GLY A 358 12.84 -15.09 35.08
N ILE A 359 12.88 -15.03 36.41
CA ILE A 359 13.27 -16.16 37.28
C ILE A 359 12.25 -16.31 38.39
N ASN A 360 11.62 -17.49 38.46
CA ASN A 360 10.76 -17.89 39.58
C ASN A 360 11.45 -19.04 40.32
N VAL A 361 11.66 -18.89 41.62
CA VAL A 361 12.07 -19.98 42.52
C VAL A 361 10.80 -20.57 43.13
N LEU A 362 10.66 -21.88 43.04
CA LEU A 362 9.48 -22.64 43.45
C LEU A 362 9.85 -23.68 44.52
N ASP A 363 8.95 -23.96 45.46
CA ASP A 363 9.10 -25.07 46.39
C ASP A 363 8.86 -26.43 45.72
N ARG A 364 9.13 -27.53 46.44
CA ARG A 364 8.85 -28.90 45.97
C ARG A 364 7.39 -29.16 45.56
N ASN A 365 6.44 -28.35 46.04
CA ASN A 365 5.02 -28.41 45.71
C ASN A 365 4.63 -27.43 44.58
N GLY A 366 5.59 -26.74 43.95
CA GLY A 366 5.35 -25.82 42.84
C GLY A 366 4.85 -24.43 43.24
N LYS A 367 4.85 -24.06 44.53
CA LYS A 367 4.49 -22.70 45.00
C LYS A 367 5.65 -21.73 44.85
N VAL A 368 5.35 -20.47 44.56
CA VAL A 368 6.38 -19.41 44.42
C VAL A 368 7.01 -19.08 45.78
N LEU A 369 8.33 -19.22 45.86
CA LEU A 369 9.17 -18.78 46.99
C LEU A 369 9.81 -17.41 46.71
N ALA A 370 10.27 -17.19 45.49
CA ALA A 370 10.85 -15.92 45.06
C ALA A 370 10.57 -15.68 43.57
N VAL A 371 10.48 -14.43 43.17
CA VAL A 371 10.25 -14.01 41.78
C VAL A 371 11.02 -12.72 41.54
N ASN A 372 11.85 -12.69 40.50
CA ASN A 372 12.64 -11.51 40.18
C ASN A 372 11.83 -10.43 39.45
N ARG A 373 12.43 -9.24 39.31
CA ARG A 373 11.81 -8.10 38.65
C ARG A 373 11.34 -8.40 37.22
N ALA A 374 12.18 -9.03 36.40
CA ALA A 374 11.84 -9.34 35.01
C ALA A 374 10.62 -10.27 34.92
N ALA A 375 10.51 -11.28 35.78
CA ALA A 375 9.31 -12.13 35.84
C ALA A 375 8.06 -11.33 36.25
N ARG A 376 8.15 -10.43 37.25
CA ARG A 376 7.02 -9.54 37.61
C ARG A 376 6.60 -8.65 36.45
N GLU A 377 7.55 -8.04 35.73
CA GLU A 377 7.27 -7.16 34.60
C GLU A 377 6.71 -7.91 33.38
N MET A 378 7.16 -9.14 33.10
CA MET A 378 6.60 -10.01 32.06
C MET A 378 5.15 -10.40 32.39
N PHE A 379 4.90 -10.92 33.59
CA PHE A 379 3.56 -11.35 34.01
C PHE A 379 2.63 -10.21 34.47
N GLY A 380 3.13 -8.98 34.59
CA GLY A 380 2.34 -7.83 35.03
C GLY A 380 1.92 -7.88 36.49
N VAL A 381 2.75 -8.45 37.35
CA VAL A 381 2.50 -8.58 38.80
C VAL A 381 3.02 -7.32 39.49
N ALA A 382 2.29 -6.77 40.45
CA ALA A 382 2.77 -5.61 41.20
C ALA A 382 4.03 -5.96 42.03
N PRO A 383 4.94 -5.00 42.30
CA PRO A 383 6.15 -5.26 43.08
C PRO A 383 5.89 -5.90 44.45
N ASP A 384 4.84 -5.42 45.13
CA ASP A 384 4.50 -5.80 46.50
C ASP A 384 3.47 -6.94 46.62
N ASP A 385 3.02 -7.51 45.49
CA ASP A 385 2.01 -8.58 45.48
C ASP A 385 2.63 -9.93 45.94
N PRO A 386 2.14 -10.55 47.03
CA PRO A 386 2.56 -11.87 47.46
C PRO A 386 1.95 -12.95 46.56
N LEU A 387 2.77 -13.50 45.67
CA LEU A 387 2.44 -14.53 44.67
C LEU A 387 2.05 -15.92 45.23
N GLU A 388 1.67 -15.99 46.51
CA GLU A 388 1.31 -17.21 47.27
C GLU A 388 0.13 -17.99 46.68
N ARG A 389 -0.68 -17.35 45.83
CA ARG A 389 -1.81 -17.97 45.12
C ARG A 389 -1.39 -18.78 43.89
N TYR A 390 -0.20 -18.53 43.32
CA TYR A 390 0.26 -19.26 42.14
C TYR A 390 0.92 -20.58 42.51
N CYS A 391 0.47 -21.66 41.88
CA CYS A 391 1.04 -23.00 41.98
C CYS A 391 1.25 -23.58 40.58
N LEU A 392 2.49 -23.98 40.27
CA LEU A 392 2.87 -24.51 38.97
C LEU A 392 2.05 -25.74 38.57
N PHE A 393 1.78 -26.63 39.53
CA PHE A 393 1.05 -27.88 39.25
C PHE A 393 -0.45 -27.67 39.04
N ASP A 394 -1.00 -26.53 39.50
CA ASP A 394 -2.41 -26.18 39.35
C ASP A 394 -2.68 -25.31 38.12
N ASP A 395 -1.66 -24.65 37.54
CA ASP A 395 -1.79 -23.84 36.32
C ASP A 395 -2.25 -24.72 35.14
N PRO A 396 -3.47 -24.55 34.59
CA PRO A 396 -4.02 -25.43 33.55
C PRO A 396 -3.34 -25.26 32.19
N ALA A 397 -2.46 -24.29 32.02
CA ALA A 397 -1.72 -24.03 30.79
C ALA A 397 -0.22 -24.36 30.88
N VAL A 398 0.21 -25.08 31.93
CA VAL A 398 1.47 -25.86 31.95
C VAL A 398 1.14 -27.30 31.53
N LEU A 399 1.92 -27.88 30.62
CA LEU A 399 1.58 -29.17 30.01
C LEU A 399 1.60 -30.33 31.03
N PRO A 400 0.69 -31.33 30.92
CA PRO A 400 0.69 -32.51 31.79
C PRO A 400 2.05 -33.26 31.82
N GLU A 401 2.72 -33.32 30.68
CA GLU A 401 4.03 -33.95 30.49
C GLU A 401 5.12 -33.19 31.25
N THR A 402 5.14 -31.85 31.15
CA THR A 402 6.02 -30.96 31.92
C THR A 402 5.84 -31.17 33.43
N LYS A 403 4.58 -31.25 33.90
CA LYS A 403 4.27 -31.52 35.31
C LYS A 403 4.72 -32.92 35.76
N ALA A 404 4.61 -33.93 34.89
CA ALA A 404 5.03 -35.29 35.17
C ALA A 404 6.56 -35.41 35.27
N ALA A 405 7.30 -34.79 34.34
CA ALA A 405 8.76 -34.76 34.34
C ALA A 405 9.31 -34.08 35.62
N LEU A 406 8.74 -32.94 36.01
CA LEU A 406 9.18 -32.23 37.21
C LEU A 406 8.94 -33.03 38.50
N ARG A 407 7.81 -33.75 38.61
CA ARG A 407 7.56 -34.66 39.74
C ARG A 407 8.53 -35.85 39.81
N GLN A 408 9.21 -36.18 38.71
CA GLN A 408 10.28 -37.18 38.66
C GLN A 408 11.67 -36.58 38.92
N GLY A 409 11.77 -35.27 39.21
CA GLY A 409 13.04 -34.59 39.40
C GLY A 409 13.83 -34.37 38.11
N LEU A 410 13.14 -34.27 36.96
CA LEU A 410 13.75 -34.01 35.65
C LEU A 410 13.50 -32.56 35.21
N SER A 411 14.45 -31.98 34.49
CA SER A 411 14.26 -30.68 33.82
C SER A 411 13.26 -30.79 32.66
N ALA A 412 12.52 -29.72 32.41
CA ALA A 412 11.56 -29.64 31.31
C ALA A 412 11.50 -28.22 30.73
N SER A 413 11.17 -28.07 29.45
CA SER A 413 11.05 -26.77 28.78
C SER A 413 9.92 -26.74 27.76
N GLU A 414 9.19 -25.62 27.70
CA GLU A 414 8.04 -25.41 26.82
C GLU A 414 7.97 -23.96 26.30
N GLU A 415 7.57 -23.76 25.04
CA GLU A 415 7.15 -22.44 24.54
C GLU A 415 5.65 -22.26 24.79
N ARG A 416 5.26 -21.15 25.44
CA ARG A 416 3.88 -20.87 25.86
C ARG A 416 3.41 -19.50 25.42
N PHE A 417 2.16 -19.42 24.97
CA PHE A 417 1.45 -18.17 24.76
C PHE A 417 0.70 -17.76 26.03
N ILE A 418 0.82 -16.50 26.43
CA ILE A 418 0.19 -15.95 27.64
C ILE A 418 -0.95 -15.02 27.26
N ASP A 419 -2.16 -15.46 27.58
CA ASP A 419 -3.39 -14.66 27.54
C ASP A 419 -3.76 -14.18 28.96
N PHE A 420 -3.60 -12.88 29.21
CA PHE A 420 -3.92 -12.27 30.50
C PHE A 420 -5.42 -12.23 30.80
N GLN A 421 -6.32 -12.40 29.81
CA GLN A 421 -7.75 -12.62 30.08
C GLN A 421 -7.98 -14.00 30.72
N GLN A 422 -7.29 -15.04 30.22
CA GLN A 422 -7.41 -16.39 30.79
C GLN A 422 -6.85 -16.45 32.21
N ILE A 423 -5.76 -15.74 32.51
CA ILE A 423 -5.19 -15.60 33.86
C ILE A 423 -6.23 -14.96 34.81
N LYS A 424 -6.85 -13.84 34.42
CA LYS A 424 -7.87 -13.16 35.22
C LYS A 424 -9.13 -13.99 35.41
N ARG A 425 -9.61 -14.66 34.35
CA ARG A 425 -10.80 -15.55 34.40
C ARG A 425 -10.57 -16.75 35.33
N ASN A 426 -9.40 -17.38 35.23
CA ASN A 426 -9.04 -18.56 36.01
C ASN A 426 -8.50 -18.20 37.42
N ARG A 427 -8.34 -16.90 37.73
CA ARG A 427 -7.85 -16.37 39.02
C ARG A 427 -6.50 -16.93 39.47
N LEU A 428 -5.58 -17.16 38.52
CA LEU A 428 -4.28 -17.79 38.81
C LEU A 428 -3.35 -16.87 39.62
N TYR A 429 -3.37 -15.56 39.33
CA TYR A 429 -2.69 -14.49 40.06
C TYR A 429 -3.27 -13.12 39.64
N GLU A 430 -2.96 -12.05 40.37
CA GLU A 430 -3.39 -10.69 40.04
C GLU A 430 -2.41 -10.04 39.05
N THR A 431 -2.93 -9.37 38.00
CA THR A 431 -2.10 -8.78 36.95
C THR A 431 -2.65 -7.46 36.43
N TYR A 432 -1.80 -6.43 36.38
CA TYR A 432 -2.12 -5.09 35.90
C TYR A 432 -2.08 -4.97 34.37
N LYS A 433 -1.61 -5.99 33.63
CA LYS A 433 -1.55 -5.95 32.15
C LYS A 433 -2.96 -5.83 31.55
N SER A 434 -3.07 -5.10 30.45
CA SER A 434 -4.33 -4.90 29.73
C SER A 434 -4.81 -6.19 29.07
N SER A 435 -6.09 -6.25 28.71
CA SER A 435 -6.70 -7.39 27.98
C SER A 435 -6.08 -7.66 26.60
N ASP A 436 -5.41 -6.67 26.03
CA ASP A 436 -4.80 -6.73 24.69
C ASP A 436 -3.29 -6.97 24.75
N SER A 437 -2.69 -6.90 25.95
CA SER A 437 -1.33 -7.37 26.18
C SER A 437 -1.27 -8.87 25.92
N ARG A 438 -0.32 -9.32 25.10
CA ARG A 438 -0.14 -10.74 24.72
C ARG A 438 1.34 -10.99 24.52
N ILE A 439 1.88 -12.01 25.18
CA ILE A 439 3.31 -12.37 25.08
C ILE A 439 3.49 -13.86 24.79
N PHE A 440 4.58 -14.20 24.12
CA PHE A 440 5.10 -15.56 24.00
C PHE A 440 6.33 -15.68 24.90
N ILE A 441 6.36 -16.72 25.74
CA ILE A 441 7.48 -16.99 26.63
C ILE A 441 8.06 -18.38 26.37
N HIS A 442 9.37 -18.51 26.50
CA HIS A 442 10.04 -19.80 26.65
C HIS A 442 10.27 -20.05 28.14
N LEU A 443 9.64 -21.09 28.68
CA LEU A 443 9.74 -21.54 30.07
C LEU A 443 10.71 -22.73 30.13
N ALA A 444 11.72 -22.65 31.00
CA ALA A 444 12.61 -23.77 31.30
C ALA A 444 12.67 -24.00 32.82
N PHE A 445 12.22 -25.17 33.25
CA PHE A 445 12.18 -25.59 34.65
C PHE A 445 13.35 -26.53 34.95
N SER A 446 14.13 -26.18 35.97
CA SER A 446 15.27 -26.99 36.46
C SER A 446 15.06 -27.37 37.93
N PRO A 447 15.11 -28.67 38.29
CA PRO A 447 15.03 -29.11 39.68
C PRO A 447 16.28 -28.69 40.45
N CYS A 448 16.07 -28.25 41.70
CA CYS A 448 17.14 -27.85 42.60
C CYS A 448 17.21 -28.82 43.78
N PHE A 449 18.42 -29.26 44.12
CA PHE A 449 18.66 -30.26 45.16
C PHE A 449 19.38 -29.63 46.35
N THR A 450 19.11 -30.14 47.56
CA THR A 450 19.87 -29.82 48.77
C THR A 450 21.27 -30.44 48.69
N GLN A 451 22.16 -30.07 49.62
CA GLN A 451 23.48 -30.70 49.76
C GLN A 451 23.40 -32.22 49.99
N ASN A 452 22.25 -32.73 50.45
CA ASN A 452 21.99 -34.16 50.68
C ASN A 452 21.35 -34.87 49.45
N GLN A 453 21.33 -34.23 48.27
CA GLN A 453 20.68 -34.70 47.04
C GLN A 453 19.14 -34.85 47.13
N GLU A 454 18.49 -34.27 48.13
CA GLU A 454 17.03 -34.25 48.23
C GLU A 454 16.45 -33.09 47.38
N LEU A 455 15.29 -33.29 46.73
CA LEU A 455 14.65 -32.24 45.94
C LEU A 455 14.18 -31.09 46.84
N ALA A 456 14.82 -29.92 46.71
CA ALA A 456 14.48 -28.70 47.43
C ALA A 456 13.31 -27.95 46.77
N GLY A 457 13.27 -27.94 45.43
CA GLY A 457 12.31 -27.17 44.66
C GLY A 457 12.71 -27.08 43.19
N TYR A 458 12.26 -26.02 42.50
CA TYR A 458 12.52 -25.81 41.08
C TYR A 458 12.85 -24.34 40.78
N ILE A 459 13.68 -24.10 39.78
CA ILE A 459 13.87 -22.77 39.19
C ILE A 459 13.22 -22.76 37.81
N ALA A 460 12.30 -21.83 37.59
CA ALA A 460 11.75 -21.52 36.27
C ALA A 460 12.50 -20.32 35.67
N SER A 461 13.19 -20.52 34.55
CA SER A 461 13.77 -19.46 33.73
C SER A 461 12.81 -19.11 32.59
N ILE A 462 12.63 -17.81 32.35
CA ILE A 462 11.52 -17.29 31.55
C ILE A 462 12.07 -16.23 30.60
N ILE A 463 11.98 -16.49 29.30
CA ILE A 463 12.48 -15.59 28.26
C ILE A 463 11.28 -15.11 27.46
N ASP A 464 11.06 -13.80 27.38
CA ASP A 464 10.10 -13.24 26.43
C ASP A 464 10.66 -13.42 25.00
N ILE A 465 9.96 -14.21 24.21
CA ILE A 465 10.28 -14.51 22.80
C ILE A 465 9.28 -13.86 21.84
N THR A 466 8.49 -12.89 22.32
CA THR A 466 7.43 -12.23 21.55
C THR A 466 7.97 -11.55 20.30
N GLU A 467 9.06 -10.79 20.40
CA GLU A 467 9.70 -10.17 19.22
C GLU A 467 10.19 -11.22 18.22
N ARG A 468 10.82 -12.32 18.71
CA ARG A 468 11.27 -13.44 17.87
C ARG A 468 10.10 -14.08 17.13
N LYS A 469 8.99 -14.37 17.82
CA LYS A 469 7.77 -14.95 17.24
C LYS A 469 7.05 -13.99 16.30
N GLN A 470 7.07 -12.69 16.57
CA GLN A 470 6.54 -11.68 15.66
C GLN A 470 7.40 -11.55 14.39
N ALA A 471 8.72 -11.61 14.51
CA ALA A 471 9.64 -11.61 13.37
C ALA A 471 9.50 -12.90 12.54
N GLU A 472 9.47 -14.08 13.17
CA GLU A 472 9.17 -15.38 12.52
C GLU A 472 7.86 -15.29 11.73
N LYS A 473 6.77 -14.82 12.37
CA LYS A 473 5.45 -14.69 11.73
C LYS A 473 5.42 -13.63 10.62
N LYS A 474 6.12 -12.51 10.78
CA LYS A 474 6.23 -11.47 9.74
C LYS A 474 7.00 -12.01 8.53
N MET A 475 8.08 -12.74 8.74
CA MET A 475 8.85 -13.38 7.68
C MET A 475 8.01 -14.44 6.94
N GLN A 476 7.29 -15.30 7.68
CA GLN A 476 6.34 -16.26 7.10
C GLN A 476 5.25 -15.57 6.27
N LEU A 477 4.65 -14.49 6.79
CA LEU A 477 3.63 -13.74 6.08
C LEU A 477 4.19 -13.08 4.81
N THR A 478 5.38 -12.48 4.87
CA THR A 478 6.06 -11.90 3.70
C THR A 478 6.35 -12.97 2.64
N GLN A 479 6.90 -14.11 3.04
CA GLN A 479 7.16 -15.24 2.14
C GLN A 479 5.86 -15.75 1.50
N PHE A 480 4.80 -15.90 2.29
CA PHE A 480 3.48 -16.30 1.80
C PHE A 480 2.89 -15.27 0.82
N SER A 481 3.04 -13.97 1.08
CA SER A 481 2.59 -12.90 0.17
C SER A 481 3.33 -12.92 -1.18
N VAL A 482 4.64 -13.22 -1.19
CA VAL A 482 5.42 -13.40 -2.42
C VAL A 482 5.02 -14.68 -3.14
N ASP A 483 4.82 -15.78 -2.40
CA ASP A 483 4.44 -17.07 -2.95
C ASP A 483 3.03 -17.10 -3.55
N CYS A 484 2.10 -16.30 -3.00
CA CYS A 484 0.74 -16.12 -3.51
C CYS A 484 0.56 -14.86 -4.39
N ALA A 485 1.65 -14.20 -4.82
CA ALA A 485 1.56 -13.06 -5.73
C ALA A 485 0.98 -13.48 -7.09
N ILE A 486 0.17 -12.61 -7.71
CA ILE A 486 -0.51 -12.88 -8.99
C ILE A 486 0.47 -13.00 -10.16
N GLU A 487 1.61 -12.30 -10.08
CA GLU A 487 2.67 -12.35 -11.09
C GLU A 487 3.68 -13.45 -10.76
N CYS A 488 4.33 -13.99 -11.79
CA CYS A 488 5.45 -14.89 -11.62
C CYS A 488 6.66 -14.09 -11.14
N ILE A 489 7.30 -14.52 -10.05
CA ILE A 489 8.46 -13.83 -9.49
C ILE A 489 9.66 -14.75 -9.57
N TYR A 490 10.75 -14.26 -10.14
CA TYR A 490 12.04 -14.93 -10.24
C TYR A 490 13.15 -14.04 -9.67
N TRP A 491 14.05 -14.60 -8.86
CA TRP A 491 15.37 -14.00 -8.62
C TRP A 491 16.42 -14.81 -9.36
N ILE A 492 17.16 -14.15 -10.22
CA ILE A 492 18.07 -14.77 -11.19
C ILE A 492 19.48 -14.23 -10.95
N THR A 493 20.47 -15.11 -10.89
CA THR A 493 21.88 -14.74 -10.73
C THR A 493 22.52 -14.33 -12.07
N ALA A 494 23.69 -13.69 -12.02
CA ALA A 494 24.39 -13.17 -13.21
C ALA A 494 24.64 -14.21 -14.32
N ASP A 495 24.76 -15.48 -13.94
CA ASP A 495 24.95 -16.65 -14.81
C ASP A 495 23.63 -17.27 -15.33
N ALA A 496 22.51 -16.55 -15.20
CA ALA A 496 21.17 -16.90 -15.65
C ALA A 496 20.48 -18.04 -14.90
N ARG A 497 20.95 -18.44 -13.70
CA ARG A 497 20.28 -19.46 -12.86
C ARG A 497 19.22 -18.86 -11.95
N PHE A 498 18.17 -19.63 -11.67
CA PHE A 498 17.13 -19.25 -10.70
C PHE A 498 17.58 -19.53 -9.27
N GLN A 499 17.69 -18.48 -8.45
CA GLN A 499 17.93 -18.58 -7.00
C GLN A 499 16.61 -18.66 -6.22
N PHE A 500 15.55 -18.01 -6.71
CA PHE A 500 14.22 -18.03 -6.11
C PHE A 500 13.15 -18.04 -7.20
N VAL A 501 12.06 -18.79 -6.97
CA VAL A 501 10.82 -18.77 -7.77
C VAL A 501 9.60 -18.88 -6.84
N ASN A 502 8.56 -18.07 -7.10
CA ASN A 502 7.31 -18.14 -6.34
C ASN A 502 6.41 -19.31 -6.79
N ASN A 503 5.31 -19.59 -6.07
CA ASN A 503 4.43 -20.72 -6.44
C ASN A 503 3.71 -20.46 -7.77
N THR A 504 3.33 -19.22 -8.06
CA THR A 504 2.70 -18.82 -9.33
C THR A 504 3.61 -19.12 -10.52
N ALA A 505 4.91 -18.83 -10.43
CA ALA A 505 5.91 -19.21 -11.44
C ALA A 505 5.97 -20.73 -11.67
N CYS A 506 5.89 -21.53 -10.61
CA CYS A 506 5.89 -23.00 -10.71
C CYS A 506 4.64 -23.51 -11.44
N GLN A 507 3.46 -22.99 -11.08
CA GLN A 507 2.18 -23.35 -11.70
C GLN A 507 2.11 -22.89 -13.17
N PHE A 508 2.53 -21.67 -13.47
CA PHE A 508 2.53 -21.07 -14.81
C PHE A 508 3.42 -21.82 -15.80
N LEU A 509 4.63 -22.22 -15.37
CA LEU A 509 5.57 -22.94 -16.23
C LEU A 509 5.39 -24.47 -16.21
N GLY A 510 4.64 -25.02 -15.26
CA GLY A 510 4.39 -26.46 -15.12
C GLY A 510 5.56 -27.26 -14.55
N TYR A 511 6.45 -26.64 -13.77
CA TYR A 511 7.62 -27.25 -13.13
C TYR A 511 7.52 -27.19 -11.60
N SER A 512 8.17 -28.11 -10.88
CA SER A 512 8.36 -27.93 -9.44
C SER A 512 9.40 -26.84 -9.15
N ARG A 513 9.36 -26.24 -7.95
CA ARG A 513 10.36 -25.27 -7.49
C ARG A 513 11.78 -25.84 -7.60
N GLU A 514 11.99 -27.06 -7.12
CA GLU A 514 13.28 -27.77 -7.21
C GLU A 514 13.77 -27.93 -8.66
N GLN A 515 12.85 -28.24 -9.59
CA GLN A 515 13.20 -28.32 -11.01
C GLN A 515 13.61 -26.95 -11.56
N LEU A 516 12.85 -25.88 -11.29
CA LEU A 516 13.19 -24.53 -11.77
C LEU A 516 14.52 -24.02 -11.21
N LEU A 517 14.85 -24.29 -9.94
CA LEU A 517 16.14 -23.88 -9.34
C LEU A 517 17.36 -24.58 -9.99
N THR A 518 17.16 -25.68 -10.71
CA THR A 518 18.22 -26.32 -11.52
C THR A 518 18.30 -25.82 -12.97
N ARG A 519 17.37 -24.94 -13.39
CA ARG A 519 17.26 -24.40 -14.75
C ARG A 519 17.91 -23.03 -14.88
N THR A 520 18.01 -22.59 -16.13
CA THR A 520 18.44 -21.26 -16.52
C THR A 520 17.34 -20.52 -17.28
N VAL A 521 17.46 -19.19 -17.40
CA VAL A 521 16.52 -18.37 -18.19
C VAL A 521 16.32 -18.95 -19.60
N MET A 522 17.39 -19.40 -20.25
CA MET A 522 17.35 -19.97 -21.61
C MET A 522 16.61 -21.32 -21.71
N ASP A 523 16.35 -22.01 -20.59
CA ASP A 523 15.50 -23.21 -20.59
C ASP A 523 14.00 -22.87 -20.70
N ILE A 524 13.60 -21.66 -20.26
CA ILE A 524 12.20 -21.21 -20.22
C ILE A 524 11.90 -20.06 -21.18
N ASP A 525 12.89 -19.29 -21.64
CA ASP A 525 12.72 -18.19 -22.59
C ASP A 525 13.57 -18.48 -23.86
N PRO A 526 12.93 -18.92 -24.96
CA PRO A 526 13.62 -19.21 -26.22
C PRO A 526 14.24 -17.98 -26.90
N GLY A 527 13.82 -16.78 -26.54
CA GLY A 527 14.37 -15.52 -27.05
C GLY A 527 15.74 -15.19 -26.46
N PHE A 528 16.08 -15.74 -25.29
CA PHE A 528 17.36 -15.50 -24.63
C PHE A 528 18.42 -16.55 -24.99
N SER A 529 19.40 -16.13 -25.78
CA SER A 529 20.71 -16.80 -25.83
C SER A 529 21.57 -16.38 -24.62
N ARG A 530 22.65 -17.13 -24.34
CA ARG A 530 23.65 -16.74 -23.31
C ARG A 530 24.28 -15.35 -23.56
N GLU A 531 24.38 -14.95 -24.83
CA GLU A 531 24.91 -13.64 -25.21
C GLU A 531 23.86 -12.54 -25.03
N ALA A 532 22.62 -12.79 -25.44
CA ALA A 532 21.49 -11.91 -25.18
C ALA A 532 21.30 -11.66 -23.67
N TRP A 533 21.41 -12.71 -22.85
CA TRP A 533 21.34 -12.58 -21.39
C TRP A 533 22.46 -11.72 -20.82
N ARG A 534 23.72 -11.90 -21.26
CA ARG A 534 24.84 -11.05 -20.80
C ARG A 534 24.62 -9.58 -21.14
N ASN A 535 24.15 -9.30 -22.35
CA ASN A 535 23.85 -7.93 -22.78
C ASN A 535 22.68 -7.34 -21.98
N HIS A 536 21.63 -8.12 -21.74
CA HIS A 536 20.49 -7.72 -20.92
C HIS A 536 20.89 -7.46 -19.46
N TRP A 537 21.65 -8.35 -18.83
CA TRP A 537 22.18 -8.18 -17.47
C TRP A 537 22.92 -6.86 -17.30
N GLN A 538 23.81 -6.52 -18.24
CA GLN A 538 24.52 -5.23 -18.23
C GLN A 538 23.56 -4.04 -18.37
N GLN A 539 22.52 -4.14 -19.20
CA GLN A 539 21.53 -3.06 -19.35
C GLN A 539 20.67 -2.87 -18.09
N VAL A 540 20.17 -3.95 -17.46
CA VAL A 540 19.41 -3.83 -16.19
C VAL A 540 20.32 -3.27 -15.10
N LYS A 541 21.57 -3.75 -14.99
CA LYS A 541 22.56 -3.24 -14.03
C LYS A 541 22.89 -1.76 -14.23
N GLN A 542 22.97 -1.29 -15.48
CA GLN A 542 23.23 0.12 -15.80
C GLN A 542 22.03 1.03 -15.54
N ARG A 543 20.80 0.54 -15.79
CA ARG A 543 19.56 1.33 -15.72
C ARG A 543 18.80 1.21 -14.40
N GLY A 544 19.15 0.24 -13.55
CA GLY A 544 18.42 -0.13 -12.34
C GLY A 544 17.20 -1.00 -12.63
N SER A 545 16.39 -0.66 -13.64
CA SER A 545 15.24 -1.45 -14.08
C SER A 545 15.01 -1.41 -15.60
N LEU A 546 14.27 -2.40 -16.10
CA LEU A 546 13.82 -2.52 -17.49
C LEU A 546 12.44 -3.19 -17.56
N GLN A 547 11.64 -2.83 -18.56
CA GLN A 547 10.39 -3.51 -18.90
C GLN A 547 10.39 -3.85 -20.39
N PHE A 548 9.99 -5.07 -20.74
CA PHE A 548 10.02 -5.59 -22.11
C PHE A 548 9.05 -6.78 -22.27
N GLU A 549 8.64 -7.07 -23.51
CA GLU A 549 7.90 -8.29 -23.83
C GLU A 549 8.87 -9.42 -24.23
N SER A 550 8.51 -10.66 -23.90
CA SER A 550 9.21 -11.87 -24.32
C SER A 550 8.25 -13.07 -24.47
N VAL A 551 8.77 -14.28 -24.63
CA VAL A 551 7.99 -15.53 -24.71
C VAL A 551 8.54 -16.54 -23.71
N HIS A 552 7.67 -17.04 -22.84
CA HIS A 552 7.99 -18.15 -21.95
C HIS A 552 7.46 -19.47 -22.51
N ARG A 553 8.24 -20.53 -22.41
CA ARG A 553 7.91 -21.89 -22.81
C ARG A 553 7.71 -22.76 -21.57
N THR A 554 6.52 -23.36 -21.44
CA THR A 554 6.20 -24.28 -20.34
C THR A 554 6.92 -25.62 -20.50
N ARG A 555 6.90 -26.45 -19.46
CA ARG A 555 7.42 -27.84 -19.50
C ARG A 555 6.82 -28.69 -20.62
N GLU A 556 5.60 -28.38 -21.04
CA GLU A 556 4.86 -29.10 -22.10
C GLU A 556 5.11 -28.50 -23.50
N GLY A 557 5.99 -27.50 -23.61
CA GLY A 557 6.35 -26.86 -24.87
C GLY A 557 5.38 -25.75 -25.32
N CYS A 558 4.37 -25.41 -24.52
CA CYS A 558 3.45 -24.32 -24.82
C CYS A 558 4.16 -22.97 -24.69
N GLU A 559 4.06 -22.13 -25.72
CA GLU A 559 4.64 -20.79 -25.73
C GLU A 559 3.61 -19.74 -25.32
N ILE A 560 3.95 -18.96 -24.31
CA ILE A 560 3.11 -17.95 -23.69
C ILE A 560 3.80 -16.59 -23.85
N PRO A 561 3.18 -15.62 -24.54
CA PRO A 561 3.69 -14.25 -24.57
C PRO A 561 3.60 -13.64 -23.16
N VAL A 562 4.68 -13.01 -22.73
CA VAL A 562 4.79 -12.42 -21.39
C VAL A 562 5.34 -11.00 -21.44
N GLU A 563 4.93 -10.19 -20.47
CA GLU A 563 5.56 -8.91 -20.14
C GLU A 563 6.44 -9.11 -18.89
N ILE A 564 7.69 -8.64 -18.96
CA ILE A 564 8.73 -8.83 -17.94
C ILE A 564 9.17 -7.46 -17.43
N ALA A 565 8.97 -7.21 -16.13
CA ALA A 565 9.57 -6.08 -15.41
C ALA A 565 10.75 -6.59 -14.57
N ALA A 566 11.96 -6.22 -14.98
CA ALA A 566 13.23 -6.65 -14.38
C ALA A 566 13.87 -5.52 -13.57
N ASN A 567 14.25 -5.81 -12.32
CA ASN A 567 14.97 -4.90 -11.44
C ASN A 567 16.32 -5.51 -11.04
N TYR A 568 17.39 -4.71 -11.06
CA TYR A 568 18.69 -5.10 -10.51
C TYR A 568 18.72 -4.77 -9.02
N ILE A 569 19.02 -5.78 -8.19
CA ILE A 569 19.14 -5.65 -6.73
C ILE A 569 20.46 -6.26 -6.25
N VAL A 570 20.99 -5.74 -5.14
CA VAL A 570 22.16 -6.28 -4.45
C VAL A 570 21.78 -6.56 -3.00
N PHE A 571 22.08 -7.76 -2.52
CA PHE A 571 21.78 -8.21 -1.15
C PHE A 571 22.88 -9.16 -0.68
N ASP A 572 23.44 -8.94 0.51
CA ASP A 572 24.61 -9.66 1.07
C ASP A 572 25.73 -9.87 0.02
N ASP A 573 26.17 -8.76 -0.59
CA ASP A 573 27.16 -8.69 -1.68
C ASP A 573 26.88 -9.54 -2.93
N CYS A 574 25.69 -10.16 -3.02
CA CYS A 574 25.22 -10.93 -4.16
C CYS A 574 24.33 -10.08 -5.08
N GLU A 575 24.59 -10.16 -6.39
CA GLU A 575 23.82 -9.45 -7.42
C GLU A 575 22.68 -10.33 -7.96
N TYR A 576 21.46 -9.79 -8.02
CA TYR A 576 20.29 -10.47 -8.57
C TYR A 576 19.52 -9.61 -9.57
N HIS A 577 18.96 -10.30 -10.55
CA HIS A 577 17.91 -9.81 -11.44
C HIS A 577 16.57 -10.32 -10.90
N CYS A 578 15.77 -9.40 -10.38
CA CYS A 578 14.45 -9.65 -9.82
C CYS A 578 13.40 -9.36 -10.90
N ALA A 579 12.86 -10.42 -11.49
CA ALA A 579 11.90 -10.36 -12.58
C ALA A 579 10.48 -10.64 -12.08
N PHE A 580 9.58 -9.70 -12.37
CA PHE A 580 8.13 -9.84 -12.26
C PHE A 580 7.59 -10.09 -13.65
N VAL A 581 6.83 -11.18 -13.83
CA VAL A 581 6.39 -11.63 -15.15
C VAL A 581 4.89 -11.88 -15.19
N ARG A 582 4.27 -11.28 -16.19
CA ARG A 582 2.83 -11.24 -16.41
C ARG A 582 2.45 -11.91 -17.72
N ASP A 583 1.45 -12.78 -17.68
CA ASP A 583 0.82 -13.33 -18.88
C ASP A 583 0.05 -12.22 -19.61
N ILE A 584 0.31 -12.06 -20.91
CA ILE A 584 -0.36 -11.07 -21.77
C ILE A 584 -1.19 -11.71 -22.90
N ARG A 585 -1.49 -13.01 -22.83
CA ARG A 585 -2.36 -13.70 -23.82
C ARG A 585 -3.71 -13.03 -23.96
N GLU A 586 -4.43 -12.82 -22.87
CA GLU A 586 -5.74 -12.17 -22.86
C GLU A 586 -5.69 -10.77 -23.49
N ARG A 587 -4.67 -9.97 -23.16
CA ARG A 587 -4.43 -8.66 -23.76
C ARG A 587 -4.21 -8.75 -25.28
N LYS A 588 -3.41 -9.71 -25.76
CA LYS A 588 -3.15 -9.86 -27.20
C LYS A 588 -4.37 -10.41 -27.96
N THR A 589 -5.16 -11.30 -27.35
CA THR A 589 -6.44 -11.76 -27.92
C THR A 589 -7.43 -10.62 -28.04
N LEU A 590 -7.65 -9.85 -26.96
CA LEU A 590 -8.57 -8.70 -26.97
C LEU A 590 -8.15 -7.61 -27.96
N LEU A 591 -6.84 -7.35 -28.11
CA LEU A 591 -6.34 -6.42 -29.12
C LEU A 591 -6.63 -6.92 -30.55
N ALA A 592 -6.40 -8.20 -30.83
CA ALA A 592 -6.71 -8.80 -32.13
C ALA A 592 -8.22 -8.81 -32.44
N GLU A 593 -9.06 -9.06 -31.43
CA GLU A 593 -10.52 -8.96 -31.55
C GLU A 593 -10.98 -7.52 -31.85
N LEU A 594 -10.39 -6.52 -31.19
CA LEU A 594 -10.67 -5.10 -31.44
C LEU A 594 -10.21 -4.66 -32.84
N GLU A 595 -9.02 -5.08 -33.29
CA GLU A 595 -8.54 -4.82 -34.66
C GLU A 595 -9.44 -5.48 -35.71
N HIS A 596 -9.91 -6.71 -35.45
CA HIS A 596 -10.84 -7.39 -36.35
C HIS A 596 -12.21 -6.68 -36.41
N GLN A 597 -12.76 -6.26 -35.27
CA GLN A 597 -14.01 -5.49 -35.23
C GLN A 597 -13.87 -4.08 -35.83
N ALA A 598 -12.69 -3.45 -35.74
CA ALA A 598 -12.43 -2.16 -36.34
C ALA A 598 -12.47 -2.20 -37.88
N HIS A 599 -12.15 -3.34 -38.50
CA HIS A 599 -12.10 -3.49 -39.96
C HIS A 599 -13.26 -4.29 -40.58
N PHE A 600 -13.82 -5.29 -39.91
CA PHE A 600 -14.79 -6.24 -40.49
C PHE A 600 -16.17 -6.15 -39.82
N ASP A 601 -17.23 -6.44 -40.58
CA ASP A 601 -18.59 -6.57 -40.08
C ASP A 601 -18.77 -7.91 -39.34
N TYR A 602 -19.15 -7.85 -38.07
CA TYR A 602 -19.20 -9.01 -37.17
C TYR A 602 -20.12 -10.15 -37.66
N LEU A 603 -21.14 -9.82 -38.46
CA LEU A 603 -22.15 -10.77 -38.91
C LEU A 603 -21.76 -11.43 -40.23
N THR A 604 -21.18 -10.67 -41.15
CA THR A 604 -20.97 -11.10 -42.54
C THR A 604 -19.50 -11.39 -42.89
N GLY A 605 -18.55 -10.96 -42.06
CA GLY A 605 -17.12 -11.25 -42.21
C GLY A 605 -16.39 -10.47 -43.31
N ILE A 606 -17.11 -9.60 -44.05
CA ILE A 606 -16.53 -8.69 -45.05
C ILE A 606 -16.19 -7.33 -44.41
N ALA A 607 -15.63 -6.38 -45.16
CA ALA A 607 -15.28 -5.07 -44.61
C ALA A 607 -16.52 -4.36 -44.01
N ASN A 608 -16.35 -3.72 -42.85
CA ASN A 608 -17.37 -2.80 -42.34
C ASN A 608 -17.34 -1.49 -43.13
N ARG A 609 -18.37 -0.64 -42.96
CA ARG A 609 -18.47 0.65 -43.66
C ARG A 609 -17.20 1.49 -43.57
N ARG A 610 -16.55 1.56 -42.40
CA ARG A 610 -15.36 2.40 -42.19
C ARG A 610 -14.20 1.92 -43.06
N HIS A 611 -13.87 0.63 -42.95
CA HIS A 611 -12.74 0.04 -43.67
C HIS A 611 -12.98 0.01 -45.19
N PHE A 612 -14.22 -0.23 -45.62
CA PHE A 612 -14.60 -0.13 -47.03
C PHE A 612 -14.34 1.27 -47.61
N MET A 613 -14.71 2.33 -46.88
CA MET A 613 -14.48 3.71 -47.31
C MET A 613 -12.99 4.05 -47.34
N GLU A 614 -12.22 3.64 -46.33
CA GLU A 614 -10.77 3.85 -46.26
C GLU A 614 -10.03 3.17 -47.43
N GLN A 615 -10.33 1.90 -47.72
CA GLN A 615 -9.78 1.20 -48.90
C GLN A 615 -10.29 1.82 -50.21
N GLY A 616 -11.54 2.28 -50.24
CA GLY A 616 -12.16 2.96 -51.37
C GLY A 616 -11.43 4.24 -51.79
N GLU A 617 -11.06 5.10 -50.84
CA GLU A 617 -10.26 6.30 -51.12
C GLU A 617 -8.84 5.96 -51.59
N MET A 618 -8.21 4.91 -51.02
CA MET A 618 -6.89 4.46 -51.46
C MET A 618 -6.89 3.97 -52.91
N GLU A 619 -7.88 3.15 -53.29
CA GLU A 619 -8.01 2.64 -54.66
C GLU A 619 -8.48 3.71 -55.65
N LEU A 620 -9.33 4.67 -55.24
CA LEU A 620 -9.68 5.82 -56.05
C LEU A 620 -8.44 6.67 -56.40
N ALA A 621 -7.60 6.97 -55.40
CA ALA A 621 -6.36 7.71 -55.61
C ALA A 621 -5.37 6.95 -56.51
N ARG A 622 -5.28 5.62 -56.39
CA ARG A 622 -4.48 4.76 -57.28
C ARG A 622 -5.00 4.80 -58.72
N ALA A 623 -6.30 4.60 -58.91
CA ALA A 623 -6.95 4.57 -60.21
C ALA A 623 -6.77 5.91 -60.96
N GLN A 624 -7.03 7.04 -60.29
CA GLN A 624 -6.81 8.37 -60.85
C GLN A 624 -5.34 8.63 -61.23
N ARG A 625 -4.40 8.20 -60.38
CA ARG A 625 -2.95 8.43 -60.60
C ARG A 625 -2.40 7.67 -61.80
N TYR A 626 -2.87 6.43 -62.02
CA TYR A 626 -2.34 5.56 -63.08
C TYR A 626 -3.23 5.50 -64.33
N GLY A 627 -4.42 6.10 -64.30
CA GLY A 627 -5.40 6.02 -65.39
C GLY A 627 -6.11 4.66 -65.48
N ASN A 628 -6.05 3.86 -64.40
CA ASN A 628 -6.70 2.56 -64.35
C ASN A 628 -8.21 2.71 -64.17
N SER A 629 -8.99 1.78 -64.75
CA SER A 629 -10.44 1.74 -64.52
C SER A 629 -10.74 1.29 -63.08
N LEU A 630 -11.77 1.88 -62.47
CA LEU A 630 -12.28 1.50 -61.15
C LEU A 630 -13.80 1.49 -61.22
N SER A 631 -14.43 0.38 -60.85
CA SER A 631 -15.89 0.28 -60.76
C SER A 631 -16.32 0.05 -59.31
N ILE A 632 -17.53 0.48 -58.98
CA ILE A 632 -18.18 0.18 -57.72
C ILE A 632 -19.59 -0.30 -57.99
N PHE A 633 -20.06 -1.27 -57.20
CA PHE A 633 -21.47 -1.60 -57.12
C PHE A 633 -22.01 -1.22 -55.76
N MET A 634 -23.28 -0.84 -55.74
CA MET A 634 -24.09 -0.85 -54.54
C MET A 634 -25.25 -1.80 -54.77
N LEU A 635 -25.56 -2.64 -53.78
CA LEU A 635 -26.59 -3.66 -53.89
C LEU A 635 -27.41 -3.77 -52.61
N ASP A 636 -28.66 -4.20 -52.79
CA ASP A 636 -29.67 -4.31 -51.76
C ASP A 636 -30.42 -5.63 -51.89
N ILE A 637 -30.76 -6.24 -50.75
CA ILE A 637 -31.52 -7.50 -50.72
C ILE A 637 -33.00 -7.21 -50.94
N ASP A 638 -33.56 -7.79 -52.00
CA ASP A 638 -34.95 -7.56 -52.35
C ASP A 638 -35.90 -8.02 -51.26
N HIS A 639 -36.73 -7.08 -50.81
CA HIS A 639 -37.75 -7.31 -49.77
C HIS A 639 -37.18 -7.86 -48.45
N PHE A 640 -35.93 -7.57 -48.07
CA PHE A 640 -35.33 -8.07 -46.83
C PHE A 640 -36.17 -7.77 -45.58
N LYS A 641 -36.78 -6.58 -45.49
CA LYS A 641 -37.77 -6.29 -44.44
C LYS A 641 -38.90 -7.34 -44.37
N LYS A 642 -39.47 -7.77 -45.51
CA LYS A 642 -40.50 -8.84 -45.51
C LYS A 642 -39.93 -10.19 -45.04
N ILE A 643 -38.65 -10.47 -45.31
CA ILE A 643 -37.99 -11.69 -44.80
C ILE A 643 -37.94 -11.64 -43.27
N ASN A 644 -37.48 -10.52 -42.69
CA ASN A 644 -37.50 -10.31 -41.24
C ASN A 644 -38.91 -10.37 -40.65
N ASP A 645 -39.88 -9.69 -41.26
CA ASP A 645 -41.27 -9.65 -40.80
C ASP A 645 -41.95 -11.05 -40.87
N SER A 646 -41.53 -11.93 -41.79
CA SER A 646 -42.12 -13.26 -42.00
C SER A 646 -41.42 -14.41 -41.28
N PHE A 647 -40.09 -14.32 -41.10
CA PHE A 647 -39.25 -15.42 -40.58
C PHE A 647 -38.40 -15.03 -39.36
N GLY A 648 -38.45 -13.76 -38.93
CA GLY A 648 -37.69 -13.24 -37.79
C GLY A 648 -36.25 -12.85 -38.14
N HIS A 649 -35.67 -11.97 -37.31
CA HIS A 649 -34.32 -11.42 -37.52
C HIS A 649 -33.22 -12.48 -37.62
N ALA A 650 -33.33 -13.60 -36.87
CA ALA A 650 -32.36 -14.69 -36.95
C ALA A 650 -32.30 -15.37 -38.33
N VAL A 651 -33.36 -15.26 -39.15
CA VAL A 651 -33.34 -15.73 -40.55
C VAL A 651 -32.79 -14.64 -41.48
N GLY A 652 -33.08 -13.36 -41.22
CA GLY A 652 -32.40 -12.25 -41.89
C GLY A 652 -30.88 -12.29 -41.70
N ASP A 653 -30.41 -12.58 -40.49
CA ASP A 653 -28.99 -12.75 -40.18
C ASP A 653 -28.35 -13.89 -40.99
N LYS A 654 -29.05 -15.01 -41.19
CA LYS A 654 -28.61 -16.10 -42.07
C LYS A 654 -28.52 -15.68 -43.54
N VAL A 655 -29.43 -14.81 -44.02
CA VAL A 655 -29.36 -14.24 -45.37
C VAL A 655 -28.13 -13.33 -45.52
N LEU A 656 -27.87 -12.47 -44.54
CA LEU A 656 -26.70 -11.58 -44.52
C LEU A 656 -25.38 -12.36 -44.45
N GLN A 657 -25.28 -13.35 -43.56
CA GLN A 657 -24.15 -14.30 -43.50
C GLN A 657 -23.93 -15.01 -44.84
N LYS A 658 -25.02 -15.42 -45.50
CA LYS A 658 -24.94 -16.09 -46.80
C LYS A 658 -24.42 -15.15 -47.89
N MET A 659 -24.78 -13.86 -47.87
CA MET A 659 -24.19 -12.85 -48.75
C MET A 659 -22.67 -12.73 -48.58
N GLY A 660 -22.17 -12.68 -47.33
CA GLY A 660 -20.73 -12.72 -47.04
C GLY A 660 -20.01 -13.91 -47.70
N CYS A 661 -20.58 -15.11 -47.55
CA CYS A 661 -20.07 -16.33 -48.20
C CYS A 661 -20.13 -16.27 -49.74
N ILE A 662 -21.17 -15.67 -50.33
CA ILE A 662 -21.31 -15.53 -51.78
C ILE A 662 -20.26 -14.57 -52.35
N PHE A 663 -19.95 -13.47 -51.65
CA PHE A 663 -18.87 -12.56 -52.05
C PHE A 663 -17.53 -13.29 -52.11
N ALA A 664 -17.16 -14.03 -51.06
CA ALA A 664 -15.92 -14.81 -51.01
C ALA A 664 -15.82 -15.91 -52.10
N GLN A 665 -16.94 -16.36 -52.67
CA GLN A 665 -17.00 -17.34 -53.76
C GLN A 665 -17.04 -16.72 -55.17
N THR A 666 -17.46 -15.46 -55.29
CA THR A 666 -17.80 -14.84 -56.58
C THR A 666 -16.86 -13.69 -56.98
N LEU A 667 -16.20 -13.07 -56.01
CA LEU A 667 -15.27 -11.96 -56.20
C LEU A 667 -13.82 -12.44 -56.23
N ARG A 668 -12.91 -11.60 -56.72
CA ARG A 668 -11.46 -11.82 -56.69
C ARG A 668 -10.88 -11.38 -55.35
N GLU A 669 -9.68 -11.84 -55.05
CA GLU A 669 -8.91 -11.43 -53.86
C GLU A 669 -8.60 -9.91 -53.80
N VAL A 670 -8.58 -9.24 -54.96
CA VAL A 670 -8.38 -7.77 -55.08
C VAL A 670 -9.69 -6.98 -55.06
N ASP A 671 -10.84 -7.64 -55.15
CA ASP A 671 -12.15 -6.99 -55.11
C ASP A 671 -12.53 -6.80 -53.62
N ILE A 672 -13.01 -5.62 -53.24
CA ILE A 672 -13.25 -5.28 -51.83
C ILE A 672 -14.76 -5.24 -51.56
N PRO A 673 -15.37 -6.30 -50.98
CA PRO A 673 -16.76 -6.26 -50.52
C PRO A 673 -16.85 -5.58 -49.15
N GLY A 674 -17.87 -4.74 -48.96
CA GLY A 674 -18.18 -4.13 -47.68
C GLY A 674 -19.68 -4.03 -47.41
N ARG A 675 -20.05 -4.08 -46.14
CA ARG A 675 -21.43 -3.85 -45.68
C ARG A 675 -21.57 -2.42 -45.17
N LEU A 676 -22.47 -1.65 -45.79
CA LEU A 676 -22.64 -0.23 -45.45
C LEU A 676 -23.61 -0.03 -44.27
N GLY A 677 -24.62 -0.89 -44.16
CA GLY A 677 -25.56 -0.95 -43.03
C GLY A 677 -26.82 -1.72 -43.38
N GLY A 678 -27.50 -2.33 -42.39
CA GLY A 678 -28.76 -3.05 -42.63
C GLY A 678 -28.62 -4.17 -43.68
N GLU A 679 -29.43 -4.09 -44.74
CA GLU A 679 -29.38 -4.95 -45.93
C GLU A 679 -28.53 -4.42 -47.11
N GLU A 680 -27.85 -3.27 -46.93
CA GLU A 680 -27.07 -2.59 -47.96
C GLU A 680 -25.59 -3.00 -47.98
N PHE A 681 -25.11 -3.35 -49.17
CA PHE A 681 -23.74 -3.76 -49.44
C PHE A 681 -23.16 -2.94 -50.59
N ALA A 682 -21.83 -2.81 -50.61
CA ALA A 682 -21.08 -2.29 -51.74
C ALA A 682 -19.89 -3.19 -52.06
N VAL A 683 -19.45 -3.15 -53.32
CA VAL A 683 -18.27 -3.89 -53.79
C VAL A 683 -17.44 -2.96 -54.64
N LEU A 684 -16.17 -2.80 -54.31
CA LEU A 684 -15.20 -2.08 -55.13
C LEU A 684 -14.43 -3.07 -56.02
N LEU A 685 -14.29 -2.73 -57.29
CA LEU A 685 -13.59 -3.53 -58.30
C LEU A 685 -12.45 -2.72 -58.91
N PRO A 686 -11.23 -2.82 -58.36
CA PRO A 686 -10.02 -2.30 -58.99
C PRO A 686 -9.81 -2.86 -60.40
N GLU A 687 -9.16 -2.05 -61.25
CA GLU A 687 -8.78 -2.38 -62.63
C GLU A 687 -9.92 -2.92 -63.52
N THR A 688 -11.17 -2.56 -63.19
CA THR A 688 -12.37 -3.07 -63.84
C THR A 688 -13.13 -1.92 -64.51
N ASN A 689 -13.61 -2.16 -65.73
CA ASN A 689 -14.33 -1.19 -66.56
C ASN A 689 -15.83 -1.53 -66.65
N SER A 690 -16.66 -0.58 -67.10
CA SER A 690 -18.13 -0.67 -67.10
C SER A 690 -18.68 -2.02 -67.60
N SER A 691 -18.21 -2.51 -68.75
CA SER A 691 -18.65 -3.80 -69.32
C SER A 691 -18.32 -5.00 -68.42
N LYS A 692 -17.05 -5.13 -68.01
CA LYS A 692 -16.63 -6.21 -67.10
C LYS A 692 -17.30 -6.10 -65.73
N ALA A 693 -17.61 -4.89 -65.30
CA ALA A 693 -18.29 -4.65 -64.04
C ALA A 693 -19.75 -5.16 -64.14
N LEU A 694 -20.49 -4.81 -65.18
CA LEU A 694 -21.83 -5.35 -65.44
C LEU A 694 -21.84 -6.89 -65.51
N GLU A 695 -20.82 -7.52 -66.13
CA GLU A 695 -20.66 -8.99 -66.14
C GLU A 695 -20.49 -9.58 -64.72
N VAL A 696 -19.66 -8.98 -63.87
CA VAL A 696 -19.45 -9.44 -62.48
C VAL A 696 -20.72 -9.24 -61.65
N ALA A 697 -21.42 -8.11 -61.82
CA ALA A 697 -22.69 -7.84 -61.18
C ALA A 697 -23.77 -8.85 -61.59
N GLU A 698 -23.93 -9.14 -62.88
CA GLU A 698 -24.90 -10.15 -63.35
C GLU A 698 -24.53 -11.56 -62.87
N ARG A 699 -23.23 -11.92 -62.84
CA ARG A 699 -22.79 -13.18 -62.24
C ARG A 699 -23.20 -13.28 -60.77
N LEU A 700 -22.96 -12.24 -59.98
CA LEU A 700 -23.34 -12.17 -58.58
C LEU A 700 -24.85 -12.28 -58.38
N ARG A 701 -25.63 -11.49 -59.14
CA ARG A 701 -27.09 -11.51 -59.10
C ARG A 701 -27.66 -12.90 -59.40
N ASN A 702 -27.18 -13.55 -60.45
CA ASN A 702 -27.60 -14.90 -60.82
C ASN A 702 -27.18 -15.94 -59.75
N PHE A 703 -26.02 -15.79 -59.11
CA PHE A 703 -25.60 -16.68 -58.03
C PHE A 703 -26.51 -16.54 -56.80
N VAL A 704 -26.88 -15.32 -56.41
CA VAL A 704 -27.83 -15.06 -55.32
C VAL A 704 -29.21 -15.62 -55.65
N ALA A 705 -29.76 -15.33 -56.84
CA ALA A 705 -31.09 -15.79 -57.24
C ALA A 705 -31.23 -17.32 -57.31
N ASN A 706 -30.14 -18.06 -57.52
CA ASN A 706 -30.11 -19.53 -57.47
C ASN A 706 -29.70 -20.08 -56.08
N THR A 707 -29.31 -19.21 -55.13
CA THR A 707 -28.98 -19.63 -53.77
C THR A 707 -30.26 -19.90 -52.98
N THR A 708 -30.28 -21.05 -52.30
CA THR A 708 -31.38 -21.44 -51.42
C THR A 708 -30.84 -21.65 -50.00
N ILE A 709 -31.53 -21.07 -49.01
CA ILE A 709 -31.20 -21.21 -47.59
C ILE A 709 -32.20 -22.19 -46.94
N PRO A 710 -31.75 -23.33 -46.40
CA PRO A 710 -32.63 -24.24 -45.68
C PRO A 710 -33.04 -23.64 -44.34
N LEU A 711 -34.34 -23.65 -44.07
CA LEU A 711 -34.95 -23.26 -42.79
C LEU A 711 -35.45 -24.51 -42.04
N GLU A 712 -35.92 -24.30 -40.81
CA GLU A 712 -36.55 -25.36 -40.02
C GLU A 712 -37.87 -25.84 -40.63
N ALA A 713 -38.33 -27.02 -40.22
CA ALA A 713 -39.53 -27.69 -40.73
C ALA A 713 -39.56 -27.96 -42.26
N GLY A 714 -38.41 -27.96 -42.94
CA GLY A 714 -38.30 -28.31 -44.37
C GLY A 714 -38.66 -27.19 -45.35
N VAL A 715 -38.82 -25.96 -44.84
CA VAL A 715 -39.03 -24.76 -45.67
C VAL A 715 -37.68 -24.30 -46.23
N SER A 716 -37.66 -23.78 -47.45
CA SER A 716 -36.46 -23.26 -48.11
C SER A 716 -36.68 -21.82 -48.57
N LEU A 717 -35.81 -20.90 -48.15
CA LEU A 717 -35.86 -19.49 -48.54
C LEU A 717 -34.98 -19.23 -49.76
N GLN A 718 -35.56 -18.59 -50.78
CA GLN A 718 -34.84 -17.96 -51.88
C GLN A 718 -35.02 -16.45 -51.78
N PHE A 719 -34.01 -15.68 -52.20
CA PHE A 719 -34.00 -14.23 -52.18
C PHE A 719 -33.27 -13.70 -53.41
N THR A 720 -33.51 -12.44 -53.77
CA THR A 720 -32.87 -11.79 -54.91
C THR A 720 -32.20 -10.50 -54.46
N ILE A 721 -31.36 -9.93 -55.32
CA ILE A 721 -30.70 -8.64 -55.08
C ILE A 721 -30.90 -7.72 -56.29
N CYS A 722 -31.02 -6.43 -56.01
CA CYS A 722 -30.82 -5.39 -57.02
C CYS A 722 -29.36 -4.91 -56.95
N ILE A 723 -28.75 -4.60 -58.09
CA ILE A 723 -27.39 -4.07 -58.16
C ILE A 723 -27.36 -2.82 -59.04
N GLY A 724 -26.83 -1.73 -58.50
CA GLY A 724 -26.49 -0.52 -59.25
C GLY A 724 -25.01 -0.44 -59.52
N VAL A 725 -24.63 -0.16 -60.77
CA VAL A 725 -23.25 -0.12 -61.24
C VAL A 725 -22.83 1.30 -61.63
N ALA A 726 -21.69 1.74 -61.06
CA ALA A 726 -20.99 2.95 -61.49
C ALA A 726 -19.50 2.66 -61.78
N THR A 727 -18.93 3.40 -62.72
CA THR A 727 -17.51 3.32 -63.08
C THR A 727 -16.90 4.72 -63.04
N LEU A 728 -15.66 4.80 -62.57
CA LEU A 728 -14.89 6.02 -62.42
C LEU A 728 -14.78 6.76 -63.77
N ARG A 729 -15.01 8.07 -63.71
CA ARG A 729 -14.84 9.04 -64.81
C ARG A 729 -14.03 10.22 -64.27
N GLU A 730 -13.43 11.01 -65.17
CA GLU A 730 -12.43 12.07 -64.89
C GLU A 730 -12.87 13.24 -63.95
N LYS A 731 -14.06 13.18 -63.34
CA LYS A 731 -14.66 14.26 -62.54
C LYS A 731 -15.15 13.85 -61.15
N ILE A 732 -14.74 12.69 -60.64
CA ILE A 732 -15.17 12.16 -59.33
C ILE A 732 -14.07 12.42 -58.29
N SER A 733 -14.40 13.10 -57.18
CA SER A 733 -13.42 13.61 -56.21
C SER A 733 -13.21 12.76 -54.96
N ASN A 734 -14.14 11.86 -54.64
CA ASN A 734 -14.11 10.98 -53.47
C ASN A 734 -14.98 9.74 -53.71
N ILE A 735 -14.86 8.72 -52.86
CA ILE A 735 -15.57 7.44 -53.04
C ILE A 735 -17.08 7.55 -52.78
N ASP A 736 -17.49 8.45 -51.86
CA ASP A 736 -18.91 8.79 -51.64
C ASP A 736 -19.59 9.25 -52.93
N SER A 737 -18.91 10.04 -53.78
CA SER A 737 -19.46 10.48 -55.06
C SER A 737 -19.66 9.33 -56.05
N LEU A 738 -18.78 8.31 -56.02
CA LEU A 738 -18.93 7.12 -56.86
C LEU A 738 -20.03 6.19 -56.33
N LEU A 739 -20.14 6.03 -55.00
CA LEU A 739 -21.25 5.34 -54.33
C LEU A 739 -22.60 5.96 -54.65
N ASN A 740 -22.74 7.29 -54.58
CA ASN A 740 -23.96 8.01 -54.93
C ASN A 740 -24.38 7.85 -56.41
N LEU A 741 -23.47 7.48 -57.30
CA LEU A 741 -23.81 7.11 -58.68
C LEU A 741 -24.31 5.66 -58.75
N ALA A 742 -23.66 4.74 -58.05
CA ALA A 742 -24.12 3.35 -57.95
C ALA A 742 -25.50 3.25 -57.27
N ASP A 743 -25.78 4.04 -56.23
CA ASP A 743 -27.10 4.13 -55.59
C ASP A 743 -28.20 4.56 -56.55
N LYS A 744 -27.96 5.58 -57.39
CA LYS A 744 -28.93 6.00 -58.41
C LYS A 744 -29.25 4.90 -59.42
N ALA A 745 -28.26 4.09 -59.78
CA ALA A 745 -28.48 2.91 -60.63
C ALA A 745 -29.20 1.78 -59.86
N LEU A 746 -28.93 1.61 -58.57
CA LEU A 746 -29.57 0.63 -57.69
C LEU A 746 -31.06 0.96 -57.50
N TYR A 747 -31.40 2.24 -57.33
CA TYR A 747 -32.78 2.73 -57.29
C TYR A 747 -33.53 2.39 -58.59
N GLN A 748 -32.89 2.56 -59.75
CA GLN A 748 -33.46 2.17 -61.05
C GLN A 748 -33.67 0.65 -61.17
N ALA A 749 -32.78 -0.18 -60.62
CA ALA A 749 -32.98 -1.63 -60.56
C ALA A 749 -34.19 -1.99 -59.67
N LYS A 750 -34.37 -1.30 -58.53
CA LYS A 750 -35.53 -1.48 -57.63
C LYS A 750 -36.85 -1.09 -58.30
N ASP A 751 -36.90 0.04 -59.00
CA ASP A 751 -38.12 0.53 -59.67
C ASP A 751 -38.46 -0.24 -60.97
N SER A 752 -37.46 -0.76 -61.68
CA SER A 752 -37.66 -1.48 -62.96
C SER A 752 -38.00 -2.97 -62.83
N GLY A 753 -38.47 -3.41 -61.65
CA GLY A 753 -39.02 -4.76 -61.42
C GLY A 753 -38.25 -5.62 -60.43
N ARG A 754 -37.16 -5.11 -59.82
CA ARG A 754 -36.26 -5.84 -58.91
C ARG A 754 -35.53 -7.02 -59.56
N ASN A 755 -34.67 -7.71 -58.81
CA ASN A 755 -33.82 -8.81 -59.27
C ASN A 755 -33.09 -8.47 -60.59
N LYS A 756 -32.41 -7.32 -60.64
CA LYS A 756 -31.81 -6.79 -61.86
C LYS A 756 -30.51 -6.02 -61.58
N VAL A 757 -29.62 -5.99 -62.57
CA VAL A 757 -28.47 -5.08 -62.63
C VAL A 757 -28.81 -3.88 -63.51
N CYS A 758 -28.52 -2.67 -63.04
CA CYS A 758 -28.62 -1.44 -63.83
C CYS A 758 -27.27 -0.69 -63.81
N GLY A 759 -26.90 -0.08 -64.95
CA GLY A 759 -25.72 0.76 -65.08
C GLY A 759 -26.09 2.17 -65.55
N LEU A 760 -25.38 3.18 -65.07
CA LEU A 760 -25.68 4.60 -65.35
C LEU A 760 -25.46 5.06 -66.81
N GLU A 761 -25.09 4.13 -67.72
CA GLU A 761 -24.90 4.41 -69.15
C GLU A 761 -26.20 4.37 -69.96
N GLU A 762 -27.28 3.77 -69.44
CA GLU A 762 -28.58 3.74 -70.13
C GLU A 762 -29.39 5.05 -69.98
N TYR A 763 -29.07 5.91 -69.01
CA TYR A 763 -29.93 7.05 -68.64
C TYR A 763 -29.91 8.23 -69.62
N GLN A 764 -29.04 8.24 -70.64
CA GLN A 764 -29.02 9.28 -71.69
C GLN A 764 -29.84 8.95 -72.95
N LEU A 765 -30.51 7.80 -73.01
CA LEU A 765 -31.27 7.37 -74.19
C LEU A 765 -32.81 7.43 -74.05
N PHE A 766 -33.35 7.72 -72.85
CA PHE A 766 -34.79 7.63 -72.58
C PHE A 766 -35.43 8.80 -71.79
N ARG A 767 -34.83 10.00 -71.84
CA ARG A 767 -35.57 11.25 -71.56
C ARG A 767 -35.27 12.31 -72.63
N LEU A 768 -36.36 12.85 -73.19
CA LEU A 768 -36.43 13.92 -74.18
C LEU A 768 -35.75 15.22 -73.71
#